data_AF-A0A3M7CFR4-F1
#
_entry.id   AF-A0A3M7CFR4-F1
#
_cell.length_a   1.000
_cell.length_b   1.000
_cell.length_c   1.000
_cell.angle_alpha   90.00
_cell.angle_beta   90.00
_cell.angle_gamma   90.00
#
_symmetry.space_group_name_H-M   'P 1'
#
loop_
_entity.id
_entity.type
_entity.pdbx_description
1 polymer ?
#
loop_
_entity_poly.entity_id
_entity_poly.type
_entity_poly.pdbx_seq_one_letter_code
_entity_poly.pdbx_strand_id
1 'polypeptide(L)'
;MDASPFAKLPDELLEAIILYLPPTSTTSFALACRRSSKIAHEPRVWRRHCLAEYRYWQPHHDLKEKLSLPPAQTPWRQLFAQRRRIDAEAADLFEALLLTQQERYARMERIANWGYDVKDLLLGIVDGTPDDAEDVLARRYHANAILGSIHRMTAVEKWMRLQRQQMVRLEEVLGAYDLFVLAGRRGDLSDIDREFDRIAENIQLRDPDFDQLSVRRKAEQIAKYLRSEKLVGNPNEENYHALRNNFISMALFEEPHTSLPLQSVAIYCAVARRLGVNACPSNYPHHVHAVIEAPSTHTLDGKPRPITHPPRPDNDDDQPPDETEIMHMDPWRSSTETSRSDLLTRLIQMGIPPSHHPHCLAATSNLEIALRTGRNLMNSVSEARDLAHTGVPNPSTSPPVPDIDAAWYSMLWSMFILGESSAASALHRRRQILPYLIEHYQAHFPEDLGLIERIVPPLLEGQREWHVLSHLITTARKADRNKRAPCYRRAGIRGPVDGDVEEGLEKSGSSASDDVSSFPGGPHSSSSLAPGAQNPDPIPTGSERGRQQEGQRDANAAKGAAVTWQIGTYFRHKRYRYAGIVIGWDTSCGAEPAWIEQMRVDDLPRGRHQPFFNVVADDKSLRYVAEENILPDHSRPGPALMGIAGRYFKRWDETQGKFVSNLRDEYPDD
;
A
#
# COMPACT_ATOMS: atom_id res chain seq x y z
N MET A 1 35.86 40.63 -14.64
CA MET A 1 34.76 40.73 -13.65
C MET A 1 35.09 41.75 -12.56
N ASP A 2 36.13 42.55 -12.75
CA ASP A 2 36.99 42.98 -11.65
C ASP A 2 36.48 44.25 -10.96
N ALA A 3 35.43 44.85 -11.54
CA ALA A 3 34.62 45.92 -10.93
C ALA A 3 33.42 45.40 -10.12
N SER A 4 33.13 44.09 -10.11
CA SER A 4 31.98 43.54 -9.38
C SER A 4 32.16 43.67 -7.86
N PRO A 5 31.12 44.10 -7.09
CA PRO A 5 31.16 44.05 -5.62
C PRO A 5 31.47 42.64 -5.08
N PHE A 6 30.95 41.59 -5.74
CA PHE A 6 31.22 40.20 -5.37
C PHE A 6 32.70 39.80 -5.51
N ALA A 7 33.46 40.45 -6.40
CA ALA A 7 34.89 40.19 -6.53
C ALA A 7 35.70 40.65 -5.30
N LYS A 8 35.14 41.58 -4.50
CA LYS A 8 35.78 42.16 -3.30
C LYS A 8 35.43 41.42 -1.99
N LEU A 9 34.42 40.55 -2.01
CA LEU A 9 34.06 39.74 -0.84
C LEU A 9 35.09 38.61 -0.61
N PRO A 10 35.38 38.19 0.63
CA PRO A 10 36.09 36.95 0.93
C PRO A 10 35.35 35.69 0.43
N ASP A 11 36.08 34.57 0.25
CA ASP A 11 35.48 33.31 -0.21
C ASP A 11 34.42 32.80 0.78
N GLU A 12 34.62 33.03 2.09
CA GLU A 12 33.73 32.60 3.17
C GLU A 12 32.38 33.34 3.16
N LEU A 13 32.39 34.64 2.85
CA LEU A 13 31.16 35.42 2.70
C LEU A 13 30.41 35.04 1.41
N LEU A 14 31.15 34.70 0.35
CA LEU A 14 30.54 34.21 -0.88
C LEU A 14 29.91 32.82 -0.66
N GLU A 15 30.59 31.89 0.04
CA GLU A 15 30.00 30.59 0.42
C GLU A 15 28.73 30.79 1.27
N ALA A 16 28.78 31.67 2.27
CA ALA A 16 27.63 32.01 3.11
C ALA A 16 26.44 32.55 2.29
N ILE A 17 26.68 33.38 1.27
CA ILE A 17 25.63 33.88 0.36
C ILE A 17 25.09 32.75 -0.53
N ILE A 18 25.97 31.94 -1.13
CA ILE A 18 25.60 30.87 -2.07
C ILE A 18 24.78 29.78 -1.38
N LEU A 19 24.99 29.53 -0.09
CA LEU A 19 24.17 28.62 0.70
C LEU A 19 22.67 29.00 0.69
N TYR A 20 22.30 30.26 0.44
CA TYR A 20 20.89 30.67 0.32
C TYR A 20 20.33 30.65 -1.11
N LEU A 21 21.15 30.35 -2.12
CA LEU A 21 20.68 30.25 -3.52
C LEU A 21 20.03 28.88 -3.77
N PRO A 22 18.95 28.79 -4.55
CA PRO A 22 18.42 27.50 -4.99
C PRO A 22 19.43 26.78 -5.92
N PRO A 23 19.29 25.46 -6.14
CA PRO A 23 20.26 24.66 -6.90
C PRO A 23 20.49 25.16 -8.34
N THR A 24 19.44 25.67 -8.99
CA THR A 24 19.50 26.26 -10.34
C THR A 24 20.35 27.53 -10.36
N SER A 25 20.12 28.46 -9.43
CA SER A 25 20.92 29.68 -9.27
C SER A 25 22.35 29.39 -8.82
N THR A 26 22.57 28.38 -7.96
CA THR A 26 23.90 27.89 -7.58
C THR A 26 24.68 27.42 -8.80
N THR A 27 24.04 26.66 -9.69
CA THR A 27 24.65 26.16 -10.93
C THR A 27 24.95 27.31 -11.90
N SER A 28 24.02 28.25 -12.08
CA SER A 28 24.24 29.45 -12.90
C SER A 28 25.39 30.31 -12.38
N PHE A 29 25.52 30.47 -11.06
CA PHE A 29 26.64 31.17 -10.44
C PHE A 29 27.97 30.41 -10.66
N ALA A 30 27.98 29.09 -10.58
CA ALA A 30 29.17 28.26 -10.84
C ALA A 30 29.74 28.46 -12.26
N LEU A 31 28.90 28.79 -13.24
CA LEU A 31 29.29 29.05 -14.64
C LEU A 31 29.87 30.45 -14.86
N ALA A 32 29.74 31.37 -13.90
CA ALA A 32 30.10 32.77 -14.08
C ALA A 32 31.62 32.99 -14.23
N CYS A 33 32.44 32.42 -13.34
CA CYS A 33 33.90 32.46 -13.44
C CYS A 33 34.58 31.34 -12.63
N ARG A 34 35.90 31.16 -12.77
CA ARG A 34 36.67 30.13 -12.05
C ARG A 34 36.53 30.22 -10.52
N ARG A 35 36.51 31.43 -9.95
CA ARG A 35 36.34 31.65 -8.50
C ARG A 35 34.93 31.23 -8.05
N SER A 36 33.90 31.72 -8.75
CA SER A 36 32.51 31.32 -8.52
C SER A 36 32.31 29.81 -8.64
N SER A 37 32.95 29.18 -9.63
CA SER A 37 32.94 27.73 -9.83
C SER A 37 33.55 26.98 -8.65
N LYS A 38 34.70 27.41 -8.11
CA LYS A 38 35.30 26.80 -6.91
C LYS A 38 34.32 26.83 -5.74
N ILE A 39 33.80 28.01 -5.41
CA ILE A 39 32.96 28.22 -4.21
C ILE A 39 31.61 27.49 -4.36
N ALA A 40 30.99 27.53 -5.54
CA ALA A 40 29.74 26.82 -5.81
C ALA A 40 29.88 25.30 -5.78
N HIS A 41 31.10 24.77 -5.88
CA HIS A 41 31.38 23.34 -5.80
C HIS A 41 31.84 22.88 -4.41
N GLU A 42 31.84 23.76 -3.41
CA GLU A 42 32.14 23.37 -2.03
C GLU A 42 31.14 22.32 -1.51
N PRO A 43 31.59 21.23 -0.87
CA PRO A 43 30.73 20.11 -0.45
C PRO A 43 29.59 20.52 0.50
N ARG A 44 29.78 21.59 1.28
CA ARG A 44 28.77 22.15 2.20
C ARG A 44 27.55 22.69 1.46
N VAL A 45 27.75 23.32 0.30
CA VAL A 45 26.67 23.86 -0.54
C VAL A 45 25.76 22.73 -1.02
N TRP A 46 26.35 21.67 -1.57
CA TRP A 46 25.57 20.54 -2.08
C TRP A 46 25.00 19.63 -0.98
N ARG A 47 25.65 19.53 0.19
CA ARG A 47 25.06 18.90 1.38
C ARG A 47 23.77 19.61 1.78
N ARG A 48 23.77 20.95 1.79
CA ARG A 48 22.56 21.74 2.07
C ARG A 48 21.49 21.48 1.02
N HIS A 49 21.82 21.51 -0.27
CA HIS A 49 20.84 21.27 -1.34
C HIS A 49 20.20 19.88 -1.25
N CYS A 50 20.98 18.83 -0.95
CA CYS A 50 20.43 17.50 -0.68
C CYS A 50 19.40 17.50 0.47
N LEU A 51 19.70 18.20 1.57
CA LEU A 51 18.83 18.23 2.75
C LEU A 51 17.64 19.21 2.65
N ALA A 52 17.72 20.21 1.77
CA ALA A 52 16.68 21.21 1.57
C ALA A 52 15.64 20.78 0.52
N GLU A 53 16.08 20.10 -0.54
CA GLU A 53 15.22 19.69 -1.66
C GLU A 53 14.61 18.30 -1.47
N TYR A 54 15.23 17.42 -0.66
CA TYR A 54 14.82 16.01 -0.52
C TYR A 54 14.67 15.59 0.94
N ARG A 55 13.43 15.25 1.33
CA ARG A 55 13.12 14.64 2.63
C ARG A 55 13.30 13.13 2.57
N TYR A 56 12.96 12.49 1.45
CA TYR A 56 12.96 11.05 1.31
C TYR A 56 14.11 10.56 0.42
N TRP A 57 14.73 9.47 0.88
CA TRP A 57 15.93 8.88 0.32
C TRP A 57 15.84 7.37 0.44
N GLN A 58 16.22 6.65 -0.60
CA GLN A 58 16.39 5.20 -0.53
C GLN A 58 17.48 4.80 0.49
N PRO A 59 17.32 3.68 1.23
CA PRO A 59 18.30 3.23 2.21
C PRO A 59 19.71 3.01 1.63
N HIS A 60 19.82 2.58 0.37
CA HIS A 60 21.11 2.37 -0.32
C HIS A 60 21.93 3.65 -0.54
N HIS A 61 21.42 4.82 -0.13
CA HIS A 61 22.19 6.06 -0.10
C HIS A 61 22.93 6.25 1.22
N ASP A 62 22.70 5.43 2.25
CA ASP A 62 23.39 5.48 3.55
C ASP A 62 23.44 6.90 4.16
N LEU A 63 22.37 7.67 3.97
CA LEU A 63 22.37 9.11 4.26
C LEU A 63 22.73 9.40 5.73
N LYS A 64 22.26 8.57 6.68
CA LYS A 64 22.57 8.72 8.12
C LYS A 64 24.08 8.63 8.39
N GLU A 65 24.80 7.76 7.68
CA GLU A 65 26.26 7.64 7.76
C GLU A 65 26.94 8.83 7.07
N LYS A 66 26.54 9.17 5.84
CA LYS A 66 27.08 10.33 5.11
C LYS A 66 26.91 11.66 5.87
N LEU A 67 25.89 11.76 6.72
CA LEU A 67 25.66 12.93 7.57
C LEU A 67 26.53 12.99 8.84
N SER A 68 27.05 11.87 9.34
CA SER A 68 28.01 11.85 10.46
C SER A 68 29.43 12.19 10.01
N LEU A 69 29.77 11.91 8.74
CA LEU A 69 31.06 12.21 8.15
C LEU A 69 31.25 13.73 7.85
N PRO A 70 32.49 14.24 7.86
CA PRO A 70 32.80 15.58 7.39
C PRO A 70 32.33 15.80 5.94
N PRO A 71 31.72 16.96 5.58
CA PRO A 71 31.12 17.16 4.26
C PRO A 71 32.03 16.85 3.06
N ALA A 72 33.34 17.08 3.19
CA ALA A 72 34.31 16.82 2.13
C ALA A 72 34.55 15.33 1.81
N GLN A 73 34.13 14.40 2.68
CA GLN A 73 34.27 12.96 2.45
C GLN A 73 33.11 12.36 1.64
N THR A 74 32.05 13.12 1.38
CA THR A 74 30.89 12.67 0.59
C THR A 74 30.77 13.48 -0.70
N PRO A 75 30.59 12.84 -1.88
CA PRO A 75 30.44 13.55 -3.16
C PRO A 75 29.02 14.14 -3.33
N TRP A 76 28.63 15.06 -2.45
CA TRP A 76 27.26 15.61 -2.35
C TRP A 76 26.70 16.12 -3.68
N ARG A 77 27.51 16.77 -4.52
CA ARG A 77 27.08 17.25 -5.86
C ARG A 77 26.67 16.10 -6.78
N GLN A 78 27.39 14.98 -6.74
CA GLN A 78 27.08 13.81 -7.57
C GLN A 78 25.79 13.15 -7.08
N LEU A 79 25.63 13.02 -5.75
CA LEU A 79 24.42 12.51 -5.11
C LEU A 79 23.19 13.36 -5.47
N PHE A 80 23.32 14.69 -5.40
CA PHE A 80 22.26 15.62 -5.81
C PHE A 80 21.92 15.50 -7.31
N ALA A 81 22.93 15.47 -8.18
CA ALA A 81 22.74 15.33 -9.62
C ALA A 81 22.07 13.99 -10.00
N GLN A 82 22.40 12.91 -9.29
CA GLN A 82 21.75 11.61 -9.45
C GLN A 82 20.26 11.69 -9.07
N ARG A 83 19.92 12.29 -7.92
CA ARG A 83 18.52 12.46 -7.50
C ARG A 83 17.71 13.32 -8.48
N ARG A 84 18.25 14.47 -8.92
CA ARG A 84 17.61 15.32 -9.94
C ARG A 84 17.39 14.61 -11.27
N ARG A 85 18.29 13.70 -11.65
CA ARG A 85 18.12 12.86 -12.84
C ARG A 85 17.01 11.83 -12.66
N ILE A 86 16.94 11.16 -11.51
CA ILE A 86 15.85 10.24 -11.18
C ILE A 86 14.50 10.96 -11.23
N ASP A 87 14.39 12.16 -10.63
CA ASP A 87 13.14 12.91 -10.66
C ASP A 87 12.71 13.29 -12.08
N ALA A 88 13.66 13.69 -12.94
CA ALA A 88 13.39 14.02 -14.33
C ALA A 88 12.91 12.79 -15.14
N GLU A 89 13.64 11.66 -15.06
CA GLU A 89 13.25 10.42 -15.74
C GLU A 89 11.91 9.87 -15.20
N ALA A 90 11.62 10.07 -13.92
CA ALA A 90 10.35 9.70 -13.31
C ALA A 90 9.20 10.61 -13.77
N ALA A 91 9.42 11.93 -13.86
CA ALA A 91 8.43 12.88 -14.37
C ALA A 91 8.09 12.61 -15.84
N ASP A 92 9.08 12.34 -16.70
CA ASP A 92 8.87 12.00 -18.11
C ASP A 92 8.04 10.70 -18.26
N LEU A 93 8.32 9.68 -17.45
CA LEU A 93 7.50 8.45 -17.41
C LEU A 93 6.09 8.69 -16.85
N PHE A 94 5.94 9.66 -15.94
CA PHE A 94 4.67 10.02 -15.34
C PHE A 94 3.77 10.79 -16.32
N GLU A 95 4.29 11.72 -17.11
CA GLU A 95 3.50 12.31 -18.20
C GLU A 95 3.12 11.23 -19.25
N ALA A 96 4.05 10.33 -19.59
CA ALA A 96 3.79 9.24 -20.53
C ALA A 96 2.73 8.22 -20.06
N LEU A 97 2.51 8.03 -18.75
CA LEU A 97 1.46 7.13 -18.24
C LEU A 97 0.07 7.80 -18.16
N LEU A 98 0.04 9.14 -18.09
CA LEU A 98 -1.20 9.92 -18.20
C LEU A 98 -1.68 10.00 -19.67
N LEU A 99 -0.74 10.14 -20.62
CA LEU A 99 -1.04 10.26 -22.05
C LEU A 99 -1.59 8.99 -22.72
N THR A 100 -1.39 7.79 -22.15
CA THR A 100 -1.92 6.54 -22.72
C THR A 100 -2.16 5.46 -21.67
N GLN A 101 -3.08 4.54 -21.96
CA GLN A 101 -3.21 3.28 -21.20
C GLN A 101 -2.12 2.26 -21.55
N GLN A 102 -1.52 2.35 -22.73
CA GLN A 102 -0.59 1.33 -23.22
C GLN A 102 0.68 1.28 -22.37
N GLU A 103 1.02 0.11 -21.83
CA GLU A 103 2.14 -0.10 -20.89
C GLU A 103 2.07 0.75 -19.61
N ARG A 104 0.86 1.15 -19.17
CA ARG A 104 0.70 2.03 -18.00
C ARG A 104 1.25 1.37 -16.74
N TYR A 105 0.90 0.11 -16.47
CA TYR A 105 1.36 -0.57 -15.25
C TYR A 105 2.88 -0.80 -15.30
N ALA A 106 3.44 -1.10 -16.48
CA ALA A 106 4.89 -1.16 -16.65
C ALA A 106 5.60 0.20 -16.40
N ARG A 107 5.00 1.35 -16.75
CA ARG A 107 5.56 2.67 -16.38
C ARG A 107 5.44 2.96 -14.88
N MET A 108 4.29 2.65 -14.27
CA MET A 108 4.08 2.78 -12.82
C MET A 108 5.11 1.96 -12.03
N GLU A 109 5.35 0.71 -12.42
CA GLU A 109 6.37 -0.17 -11.83
C GLU A 109 7.78 0.40 -11.98
N ARG A 110 8.15 0.91 -13.17
CA ARG A 110 9.45 1.55 -13.38
C ARG A 110 9.67 2.73 -12.45
N ILE A 111 8.65 3.57 -12.24
CA ILE A 111 8.70 4.67 -11.29
C ILE A 111 8.82 4.14 -9.85
N ALA A 112 7.99 3.17 -9.47
CA ALA A 112 7.99 2.57 -8.14
C ALA A 112 9.31 1.86 -7.78
N ASN A 113 10.08 1.37 -8.76
CA ASN A 113 11.39 0.75 -8.53
C ASN A 113 12.49 1.74 -8.07
N TRP A 114 12.35 3.05 -8.27
CA TRP A 114 13.19 4.05 -7.58
C TRP A 114 12.73 4.29 -6.13
N GLY A 115 11.50 3.91 -5.78
CA GLY A 115 10.92 3.95 -4.44
C GLY A 115 11.05 5.29 -3.72
N TYR A 116 11.71 5.31 -2.56
CA TYR A 116 11.74 6.49 -1.69
C TYR A 116 12.45 7.70 -2.32
N ASP A 117 13.23 7.51 -3.39
CA ASP A 117 13.80 8.63 -4.15
C ASP A 117 12.71 9.41 -4.91
N VAL A 118 11.73 8.75 -5.52
CA VAL A 118 10.63 9.47 -6.23
C VAL A 118 9.51 9.93 -5.29
N LYS A 119 9.60 9.68 -3.98
CA LYS A 119 8.53 9.98 -3.02
C LYS A 119 8.27 11.49 -2.88
N ASP A 120 9.30 12.32 -2.81
CA ASP A 120 9.15 13.79 -2.76
C ASP A 120 8.45 14.33 -4.03
N LEU A 121 8.84 13.84 -5.22
CA LEU A 121 8.22 14.19 -6.50
C LEU A 121 6.73 13.81 -6.52
N LEU A 122 6.41 12.56 -6.16
CA LEU A 122 5.05 12.04 -6.22
C LEU A 122 4.13 12.73 -5.20
N LEU A 123 4.61 13.02 -3.98
CA LEU A 123 3.87 13.85 -3.01
C LEU A 123 3.67 15.28 -3.53
N GLY A 124 4.69 15.86 -4.17
CA GLY A 124 4.58 17.14 -4.87
C GLY A 124 3.50 17.14 -5.95
N ILE A 125 3.32 16.02 -6.67
CA ILE A 125 2.23 15.85 -7.65
C ILE A 125 0.87 15.72 -6.95
N VAL A 126 0.75 14.85 -5.93
CA VAL A 126 -0.53 14.63 -5.21
C VAL A 126 -1.06 15.92 -4.59
N ASP A 127 -0.23 16.62 -3.83
CA ASP A 127 -0.66 17.78 -3.05
C ASP A 127 -0.51 19.11 -3.79
N GLY A 128 0.41 19.20 -4.75
CA GLY A 128 0.76 20.43 -5.47
C GLY A 128 0.03 20.63 -6.79
N THR A 129 -0.65 19.61 -7.33
CA THR A 129 -1.53 19.78 -8.50
C THR A 129 -2.73 20.66 -8.11
N PRO A 130 -3.01 21.78 -8.79
CA PRO A 130 -4.19 22.62 -8.53
C PRO A 130 -5.52 21.92 -8.82
N ASP A 131 -6.61 22.36 -8.17
CA ASP A 131 -7.96 21.82 -8.38
C ASP A 131 -8.55 22.13 -9.77
N ASP A 132 -8.02 23.15 -10.46
CA ASP A 132 -8.40 23.59 -11.81
C ASP A 132 -7.52 23.02 -12.93
N ALA A 133 -6.53 22.17 -12.60
CA ALA A 133 -5.67 21.52 -13.60
C ALA A 133 -6.48 20.56 -14.51
N GLU A 134 -6.16 20.51 -15.81
CA GLU A 134 -6.93 19.76 -16.80
C GLU A 134 -7.11 18.27 -16.44
N ASP A 135 -6.08 17.67 -15.83
CA ASP A 135 -5.98 16.25 -15.51
C ASP A 135 -5.89 15.95 -14.00
N VAL A 136 -6.35 16.87 -13.15
CA VAL A 136 -6.22 16.82 -11.68
C VAL A 136 -6.56 15.47 -11.04
N LEU A 137 -7.65 14.81 -11.46
CA LEU A 137 -8.07 13.53 -10.90
C LEU A 137 -7.10 12.41 -11.30
N ALA A 138 -6.76 12.31 -12.58
CA ALA A 138 -5.85 11.30 -13.10
C ALA A 138 -4.44 11.45 -12.52
N ARG A 139 -3.96 12.69 -12.46
CA ARG A 139 -2.65 13.07 -11.92
C ARG A 139 -2.53 12.71 -10.44
N ARG A 140 -3.50 13.11 -9.61
CA ARG A 140 -3.52 12.76 -8.18
C ARG A 140 -3.72 11.26 -7.94
N TYR A 141 -4.58 10.59 -8.72
CA TYR A 141 -4.84 9.16 -8.57
C TYR A 141 -3.61 8.31 -8.89
N HIS A 142 -3.00 8.49 -10.06
CA HIS A 142 -1.87 7.67 -10.47
C HIS A 142 -0.61 7.93 -9.62
N ALA A 143 -0.39 9.16 -9.15
CA ALA A 143 0.69 9.44 -8.20
C ALA A 143 0.49 8.74 -6.85
N ASN A 144 -0.74 8.73 -6.31
CA ASN A 144 -1.08 7.96 -5.11
C ASN A 144 -0.94 6.45 -5.30
N ALA A 145 -1.35 5.91 -6.45
CA ALA A 145 -1.22 4.47 -6.74
C ALA A 145 0.26 4.04 -6.81
N ILE A 146 1.14 4.85 -7.42
CA ILE A 146 2.59 4.60 -7.42
C ILE A 146 3.15 4.69 -5.99
N LEU A 147 2.78 5.72 -5.21
CA LEU A 147 3.20 5.84 -3.80
C LEU A 147 2.79 4.61 -2.98
N GLY A 148 1.55 4.15 -3.14
CA GLY A 148 1.06 2.92 -2.50
C GLY A 148 1.88 1.70 -2.90
N SER A 149 2.20 1.53 -4.19
CA SER A 149 3.05 0.42 -4.65
C SER A 149 4.46 0.47 -4.03
N ILE A 150 5.07 1.66 -3.93
CA ILE A 150 6.35 1.87 -3.25
C ILE A 150 6.30 1.44 -1.77
N HIS A 151 5.23 1.83 -1.06
CA HIS A 151 5.04 1.46 0.35
C HIS A 151 4.82 -0.05 0.51
N ARG A 152 3.99 -0.68 -0.35
CA ARG A 152 3.74 -2.12 -0.33
C ARG A 152 4.97 -2.95 -0.70
N MET A 153 5.77 -2.52 -1.68
CA MET A 153 7.09 -3.10 -1.98
C MET A 153 8.03 -3.06 -0.77
N THR A 154 8.01 -1.95 -0.02
CA THR A 154 8.82 -1.77 1.19
C THR A 154 8.34 -2.67 2.33
N ALA A 155 7.03 -2.79 2.54
CA ALA A 155 6.44 -3.69 3.54
C ALA A 155 6.78 -5.17 3.28
N VAL A 156 6.64 -5.60 2.02
CA VAL A 156 7.00 -6.95 1.58
C VAL A 156 8.50 -7.24 1.78
N GLU A 157 9.39 -6.26 1.56
CA GLU A 157 10.83 -6.39 1.88
C GLU A 157 11.05 -6.71 3.37
N LYS A 158 10.38 -6.01 4.29
CA LYS A 158 10.49 -6.27 5.73
C LYS A 158 10.05 -7.68 6.10
N TRP A 159 8.91 -8.15 5.59
CA TRP A 159 8.42 -9.50 5.88
C TRP A 159 9.29 -10.60 5.25
N MET A 160 9.82 -10.39 4.04
CA MET A 160 10.77 -11.33 3.44
C MET A 160 12.09 -11.42 4.21
N ARG A 161 12.60 -10.31 4.73
CA ARG A 161 13.79 -10.30 5.60
C ARG A 161 13.55 -11.05 6.90
N LEU A 162 12.40 -10.80 7.55
CA LEU A 162 11.97 -11.51 8.74
C LEU A 162 11.83 -13.03 8.49
N GLN A 163 11.22 -13.42 7.37
CA GLN A 163 11.08 -14.81 6.94
C GLN A 163 12.44 -15.49 6.67
N ARG A 164 13.44 -14.72 6.23
CA ARG A 164 14.84 -15.16 6.05
C ARG A 164 15.69 -15.09 7.34
N GLN A 165 15.05 -14.92 8.50
CA GLN A 165 15.70 -14.80 9.82
C GLN A 165 16.71 -13.64 9.91
N GLN A 166 16.57 -12.62 9.06
CA GLN A 166 17.38 -11.41 9.15
C GLN A 166 16.81 -10.47 10.21
N MET A 167 17.69 -9.70 10.86
CA MET A 167 17.25 -8.69 11.83
C MET A 167 16.38 -7.62 11.15
N VAL A 168 15.16 -7.48 11.70
CA VAL A 168 14.19 -6.42 11.40
C VAL A 168 13.57 -5.99 12.72
N ARG A 169 13.55 -4.69 13.00
CA ARG A 169 13.02 -4.15 14.27
C ARG A 169 11.51 -4.37 14.35
N LEU A 170 10.97 -4.57 15.55
CA LEU A 170 9.53 -4.82 15.73
C LEU A 170 8.66 -3.72 15.13
N GLU A 171 9.07 -2.46 15.30
CA GLU A 171 8.41 -1.29 14.72
C GLU A 171 8.40 -1.29 13.19
N GLU A 172 9.42 -1.86 12.52
CA GLU A 172 9.43 -2.02 11.06
C GLU A 172 8.58 -3.21 10.60
N VAL A 173 8.53 -4.29 11.39
CA VAL A 173 7.69 -5.46 11.10
C VAL A 173 6.20 -5.13 11.20
N LEU A 174 5.82 -4.31 12.19
CA LEU A 174 4.45 -3.88 12.38
C LEU A 174 4.09 -2.70 11.47
N GLY A 175 4.99 -1.71 11.33
CA GLY A 175 4.82 -0.62 10.37
C GLY A 175 4.72 -1.06 8.91
N ALA A 176 5.14 -2.29 8.57
CA ALA A 176 4.86 -2.89 7.27
C ALA A 176 3.35 -3.09 7.00
N TYR A 177 2.52 -3.29 8.02
CA TYR A 177 1.05 -3.27 7.86
C TYR A 177 0.55 -1.84 7.59
N ASP A 178 1.04 -0.87 8.36
CA ASP A 178 0.72 0.56 8.21
C ASP A 178 0.99 1.07 6.78
N LEU A 179 2.11 0.65 6.17
CA LEU A 179 2.48 1.01 4.80
C LEU A 179 1.45 0.62 3.73
N PHE A 180 0.53 -0.33 3.98
CA PHE A 180 -0.56 -0.60 3.05
C PHE A 180 -1.69 0.43 3.14
N VAL A 181 -2.04 0.88 4.35
CA VAL A 181 -3.17 1.78 4.64
C VAL A 181 -2.76 3.26 4.72
N LEU A 182 -1.48 3.56 4.48
CA LEU A 182 -0.89 4.88 4.69
C LEU A 182 -1.50 5.95 3.78
N ALA A 183 -2.34 6.81 4.36
CA ALA A 183 -2.94 7.95 3.67
C ALA A 183 -2.15 9.25 3.96
N GLY A 184 -1.55 9.83 2.93
CA GLY A 184 -0.93 11.16 2.99
C GLY A 184 0.56 11.19 3.39
N ARG A 185 0.96 12.27 4.08
CA ARG A 185 2.37 12.70 4.21
C ARG A 185 3.16 12.15 5.41
N ARG A 186 2.51 11.49 6.36
CA ARG A 186 3.12 11.05 7.64
C ARG A 186 2.64 9.66 8.01
N GLY A 187 3.53 8.88 8.63
CA GLY A 187 3.23 7.53 9.13
C GLY A 187 4.03 6.43 8.46
N ASP A 188 4.99 6.76 7.59
CA ASP A 188 5.93 5.75 7.08
C ASP A 188 6.95 5.33 8.15
N LEU A 189 7.72 4.28 7.86
CA LEU A 189 8.70 3.73 8.80
C LEU A 189 9.72 4.77 9.32
N SER A 190 10.06 5.79 8.53
CA SER A 190 10.98 6.86 8.94
C SER A 190 10.33 7.91 9.84
N ASP A 191 9.02 8.15 9.66
CA ASP A 191 8.24 8.99 10.56
C ASP A 191 8.00 8.29 11.89
N ILE A 192 7.66 6.99 11.88
CA ILE A 192 7.51 6.15 13.07
C ILE A 192 8.82 6.10 13.88
N ASP A 193 9.97 5.87 13.21
CA ASP A 193 11.29 5.80 13.86
C ASP A 193 11.63 7.12 14.59
N ARG A 194 11.46 8.25 13.88
CA ARG A 194 11.67 9.61 14.40
C ARG A 194 10.71 9.97 15.54
N GLU A 195 9.47 9.49 15.48
CA GLU A 195 8.50 9.76 16.55
C GLU A 195 8.83 8.99 17.82
N PHE A 196 9.29 7.73 17.71
CA PHE A 196 9.79 7.00 18.87
C PHE A 196 11.07 7.61 19.46
N ASP A 197 11.97 8.13 18.63
CA ASP A 197 13.14 8.89 19.09
C ASP A 197 12.70 10.16 19.85
N ARG A 198 11.77 10.95 19.27
CA ARG A 198 11.17 12.14 19.91
C ARG A 198 10.51 11.80 21.25
N ILE A 199 9.77 10.69 21.35
CA ILE A 199 9.12 10.27 22.60
C ILE A 199 10.16 9.91 23.66
N ALA A 200 11.24 9.20 23.29
CA ALA A 200 12.33 8.87 24.21
C ALA A 200 13.06 10.13 24.72
N GLU A 201 13.39 11.07 23.83
CA GLU A 201 13.98 12.36 24.20
C GLU A 201 13.09 13.14 25.19
N ASN A 202 11.77 13.19 24.97
CA ASN A 202 10.85 13.86 25.88
C ASN A 202 10.76 13.21 27.27
N ILE A 203 10.96 11.88 27.37
CA ILE A 203 11.01 11.20 28.66
C ILE A 203 12.25 11.65 29.45
N GLN A 204 13.43 11.65 28.83
CA GLN A 204 14.68 12.12 29.45
C GLN A 204 14.64 13.62 29.79
N LEU A 205 14.00 14.45 28.96
CA LEU A 205 13.82 15.88 29.25
C LEU A 205 12.87 16.15 30.43
N ARG A 206 11.91 15.25 30.69
CA ARG A 206 10.91 15.39 31.77
C ARG A 206 11.38 14.79 33.09
N ASP A 207 12.32 13.85 33.06
CA ASP A 207 12.94 13.22 34.23
C ASP A 207 14.48 13.24 34.06
N PRO A 208 15.17 14.30 34.53
CA PRO A 208 16.62 14.46 34.34
C PRO A 208 17.48 13.37 35.01
N ASP A 209 16.93 12.69 36.02
CA ASP A 209 17.59 11.58 36.71
C ASP A 209 17.23 10.21 36.11
N PHE A 210 16.43 10.18 35.03
CA PHE A 210 15.93 8.95 34.40
C PHE A 210 17.03 7.92 34.16
N ASP A 211 18.18 8.34 33.63
CA ASP A 211 19.28 7.43 33.29
C ASP A 211 19.89 6.74 34.52
N GLN A 212 19.78 7.34 35.70
CA GLN A 212 20.25 6.79 36.99
C GLN A 212 19.27 5.78 37.60
N LEU A 213 18.03 5.70 37.11
CA LEU A 213 17.01 4.79 37.62
C LEU A 213 17.35 3.31 37.33
N SER A 214 16.92 2.42 38.23
CA SER A 214 16.96 0.97 37.98
C SER A 214 16.05 0.58 36.81
N VAL A 215 16.31 -0.59 36.20
CA VAL A 215 15.53 -1.08 35.04
C VAL A 215 14.03 -1.17 35.37
N ARG A 216 13.68 -1.62 36.59
CA ARG A 216 12.29 -1.65 37.08
C ARG A 216 11.66 -0.25 37.10
N ARG A 217 12.38 0.75 37.61
CA ARG A 217 11.87 2.13 37.69
C ARG A 217 11.80 2.80 36.31
N LYS A 218 12.76 2.57 35.42
CA LYS A 218 12.69 3.01 34.02
C LYS A 218 11.44 2.47 33.34
N ALA A 219 11.17 1.17 33.47
CA ALA A 219 9.98 0.51 32.91
C ALA A 219 8.66 1.17 33.38
N GLU A 220 8.52 1.42 34.69
CA GLU A 220 7.36 2.12 35.25
C GLU A 220 7.22 3.57 34.74
N GLN A 221 8.30 4.36 34.71
CA GLN A 221 8.23 5.76 34.24
C GLN A 221 7.89 5.84 32.74
N ILE A 222 8.42 4.94 31.90
CA ILE A 222 8.06 4.86 30.47
C ILE A 222 6.56 4.59 30.31
N ALA A 223 6.03 3.58 31.01
CA ALA A 223 4.61 3.25 30.94
C ALA A 223 3.73 4.40 31.47
N LYS A 224 4.15 5.07 32.54
CA LYS A 224 3.47 6.25 33.10
C LYS A 224 3.44 7.42 32.11
N TYR A 225 4.56 7.74 31.47
CA TYR A 225 4.65 8.80 30.46
C TYR A 225 3.73 8.50 29.26
N LEU A 226 3.85 7.31 28.66
CA LEU A 226 3.06 6.95 27.48
C LEU A 226 1.55 7.02 27.78
N ARG A 227 1.13 6.63 28.98
CA ARG A 227 -0.27 6.76 29.43
C ARG A 227 -0.69 8.21 29.68
N SER A 228 0.19 9.07 30.24
CA SER A 228 -0.15 10.49 30.45
C SER A 228 -0.32 11.25 29.13
N GLU A 229 0.48 10.91 28.12
CA GLU A 229 0.37 11.47 26.76
C GLU A 229 -0.66 10.73 25.89
N LYS A 230 -1.41 9.77 26.46
CA LYS A 230 -2.45 8.95 25.81
C LYS A 230 -1.97 8.08 24.63
N LEU A 231 -0.66 7.85 24.48
CA LEU A 231 -0.06 7.11 23.36
C LEU A 231 -0.28 5.58 23.42
N VAL A 232 -0.89 5.07 24.50
CA VAL A 232 -1.18 3.65 24.71
C VAL A 232 -2.54 3.46 25.41
N GLY A 233 -3.18 2.32 25.20
CA GLY A 233 -4.51 2.00 25.67
C GLY A 233 -5.61 2.25 24.63
N ASN A 234 -6.86 2.14 25.10
CA ASN A 234 -8.05 2.60 24.40
C ASN A 234 -9.05 3.14 25.44
N PRO A 235 -9.52 4.41 25.34
CA PRO A 235 -10.47 5.00 26.28
C PRO A 235 -11.95 4.61 26.02
N ASN A 236 -12.30 3.99 24.90
CA ASN A 236 -13.66 3.50 24.62
C ASN A 236 -13.67 2.01 24.26
N GLU A 237 -14.32 1.19 25.09
CA GLU A 237 -14.46 -0.25 24.89
C GLU A 237 -15.29 -0.61 23.64
N GLU A 238 -16.28 0.22 23.26
CA GLU A 238 -17.08 0.01 22.04
C GLU A 238 -16.20 0.04 20.77
N ASN A 239 -15.12 0.83 20.80
CA ASN A 239 -14.17 0.95 19.70
C ASN A 239 -13.02 -0.07 19.78
N TYR A 240 -13.06 -1.09 20.67
CA TYR A 240 -11.94 -2.03 20.85
C TYR A 240 -11.54 -2.73 19.54
N HIS A 241 -12.51 -3.25 18.79
CA HIS A 241 -12.28 -4.00 17.55
C HIS A 241 -12.03 -3.13 16.31
N ALA A 242 -12.13 -1.80 16.44
CA ALA A 242 -12.03 -0.86 15.33
C ALA A 242 -10.73 -1.06 14.53
N LEU A 243 -10.85 -1.17 13.21
CA LEU A 243 -9.75 -1.56 12.31
C LEU A 243 -8.47 -0.73 12.52
N ARG A 244 -8.61 0.58 12.78
CA ARG A 244 -7.48 1.52 13.04
C ARG A 244 -6.58 1.11 14.21
N ASN A 245 -7.11 0.40 15.21
CA ASN A 245 -6.36 -0.01 16.41
C ASN A 245 -5.29 -1.07 16.13
N ASN A 246 -5.25 -1.64 14.91
CA ASN A 246 -4.22 -2.57 14.44
C ASN A 246 -2.96 -1.87 13.91
N PHE A 247 -2.96 -0.55 13.75
CA PHE A 247 -1.90 0.22 13.08
C PHE A 247 -1.15 1.11 14.07
N ILE A 248 0.18 1.04 14.07
CA ILE A 248 1.04 1.80 15.01
C ILE A 248 1.10 3.28 14.62
N SER A 249 1.18 3.59 13.33
CA SER A 249 1.18 4.96 12.81
C SER A 249 -0.08 5.72 13.24
N MET A 250 -1.26 5.10 13.14
CA MET A 250 -2.52 5.72 13.57
C MET A 250 -2.54 5.96 15.07
N ALA A 251 -2.07 5.00 15.87
CA ALA A 251 -1.93 5.15 17.32
C ALA A 251 -0.92 6.25 17.75
N LEU A 252 0.05 6.62 16.88
CA LEU A 252 1.06 7.65 17.14
C LEU A 252 0.71 9.04 16.57
N PHE A 253 -0.04 9.11 15.46
CA PHE A 253 -0.20 10.35 14.68
C PHE A 253 -1.65 10.85 14.53
N GLU A 254 -2.65 10.06 14.94
CA GLU A 254 -4.07 10.41 14.78
C GLU A 254 -4.83 10.41 16.11
N GLU A 255 -5.38 11.56 16.49
CA GLU A 255 -6.31 11.64 17.61
C GLU A 255 -7.71 11.09 17.25
N PRO A 256 -8.39 10.42 18.19
CA PRO A 256 -7.89 9.97 19.49
C PRO A 256 -6.88 8.83 19.32
N HIS A 257 -5.78 8.87 20.07
CA HIS A 257 -4.78 7.80 20.08
C HIS A 257 -5.39 6.54 20.71
N THR A 258 -5.76 5.56 19.88
CA THR A 258 -6.40 4.30 20.29
C THR A 258 -5.67 3.10 19.69
N SER A 259 -5.47 2.05 20.46
CA SER A 259 -4.74 0.87 19.99
C SER A 259 -5.18 -0.42 20.70
N LEU A 260 -4.95 -1.56 20.04
CA LEU A 260 -5.04 -2.87 20.68
C LEU A 260 -3.86 -3.08 21.65
N PRO A 261 -3.96 -4.03 22.60
CA PRO A 261 -2.88 -4.35 23.54
C PRO A 261 -1.53 -4.65 22.87
N LEU A 262 -1.53 -5.34 21.72
CA LEU A 262 -0.33 -5.69 20.97
C LEU A 262 0.42 -4.43 20.49
N GLN A 263 -0.31 -3.49 19.88
CA GLN A 263 0.21 -2.22 19.36
C GLN A 263 0.70 -1.33 20.51
N SER A 264 -0.05 -1.23 21.61
CA SER A 264 0.40 -0.53 22.83
C SER A 264 1.70 -1.11 23.42
N VAL A 265 1.83 -2.43 23.49
CA VAL A 265 3.07 -3.09 23.93
C VAL A 265 4.20 -2.85 22.93
N ALA A 266 3.94 -2.88 21.62
CA ALA A 266 4.95 -2.61 20.61
C ALA A 266 5.50 -1.18 20.70
N ILE A 267 4.62 -0.17 20.89
CA ILE A 267 4.99 1.23 21.16
C ILE A 267 5.87 1.32 22.41
N TYR A 268 5.43 0.73 23.52
CA TYR A 268 6.19 0.67 24.77
C TYR A 268 7.58 0.04 24.57
N CYS A 269 7.65 -1.13 23.92
CA CYS A 269 8.91 -1.83 23.66
C CYS A 269 9.85 -1.06 22.72
N ALA A 270 9.33 -0.28 21.77
CA ALA A 270 10.14 0.56 20.88
C ALA A 270 10.75 1.76 21.61
N VAL A 271 9.98 2.42 22.48
CA VAL A 271 10.46 3.54 23.32
C VAL A 271 11.42 3.03 24.41
N ALA A 272 11.08 1.93 25.08
CA ALA A 272 11.92 1.34 26.13
C ALA A 272 13.31 0.94 25.62
N ARG A 273 13.41 0.32 24.43
CA ARG A 273 14.71 -0.02 23.82
C ARG A 273 15.57 1.20 23.48
N ARG A 274 14.96 2.34 23.09
CA ARG A 274 15.69 3.61 22.87
C ARG A 274 16.23 4.20 24.17
N LEU A 275 15.56 3.92 25.29
CA LEU A 275 15.93 4.31 26.65
C LEU A 275 16.79 3.26 27.39
N GLY A 276 17.40 2.32 26.67
CA GLY A 276 18.32 1.32 27.22
C GLY A 276 17.66 0.20 28.04
N VAL A 277 16.33 0.06 27.98
CA VAL A 277 15.59 -1.03 28.64
C VAL A 277 15.33 -2.15 27.63
N ASN A 278 15.84 -3.36 27.90
CA ASN A 278 15.57 -4.53 27.08
C ASN A 278 14.11 -4.98 27.28
N ALA A 279 13.25 -4.68 26.31
CA ALA A 279 11.81 -4.91 26.38
C ALA A 279 11.28 -5.57 25.10
N CYS A 280 10.62 -6.71 25.25
CA CYS A 280 10.06 -7.53 24.17
C CYS A 280 8.59 -7.88 24.46
N PRO A 281 7.71 -8.03 23.45
CA PRO A 281 6.37 -8.57 23.67
C PRO A 281 6.39 -10.03 24.14
N SER A 282 5.38 -10.45 24.92
CA SER A 282 5.15 -11.86 25.26
C SER A 282 4.16 -12.55 24.32
N ASN A 283 4.18 -13.89 24.29
CA ASN A 283 3.16 -14.67 23.59
C ASN A 283 1.96 -15.07 24.47
N TYR A 284 1.51 -14.16 25.33
CA TYR A 284 0.38 -14.42 26.23
C TYR A 284 -0.93 -14.62 25.44
N PRO A 285 -1.85 -15.54 25.81
CA PRO A 285 -3.12 -15.72 25.11
C PRO A 285 -4.08 -14.52 25.29
N HIS A 286 -4.82 -14.15 24.24
CA HIS A 286 -5.85 -13.09 24.21
C HIS A 286 -5.42 -11.64 24.56
N HIS A 287 -4.28 -11.44 25.21
CA HIS A 287 -3.67 -10.13 25.52
C HIS A 287 -2.18 -10.16 25.14
N VAL A 288 -1.47 -9.04 25.24
CA VAL A 288 -0.01 -9.00 25.09
C VAL A 288 0.55 -8.23 26.28
N HIS A 289 1.66 -8.69 26.85
CA HIS A 289 2.40 -7.98 27.90
C HIS A 289 3.80 -7.67 27.38
N ALA A 290 4.41 -6.59 27.88
CA ALA A 290 5.85 -6.40 27.71
C ALA A 290 6.59 -7.25 28.75
N VAL A 291 7.60 -8.00 28.31
CA VAL A 291 8.61 -8.67 29.13
C VAL A 291 9.83 -7.77 29.15
N ILE A 292 10.27 -7.39 30.35
CA ILE A 292 11.48 -6.60 30.55
C ILE A 292 12.52 -7.52 31.17
N GLU A 293 13.66 -7.62 30.52
CA GLU A 293 14.76 -8.50 30.90
C GLU A 293 15.86 -7.68 31.58
N ALA A 294 16.38 -8.18 32.70
CA ALA A 294 17.54 -7.58 33.35
C ALA A 294 18.81 -7.73 32.50
N PRO A 295 19.77 -6.78 32.57
CA PRO A 295 21.10 -6.98 31.99
C PRO A 295 21.83 -8.14 32.70
N SER A 296 22.74 -8.81 32.00
CA SER A 296 23.52 -9.93 32.56
C SER A 296 24.35 -9.58 33.80
N THR A 297 24.64 -8.29 34.02
CA THR A 297 25.50 -7.81 35.11
C THR A 297 24.75 -7.33 36.36
N HIS A 298 23.44 -7.05 36.28
CA HIS A 298 22.67 -6.45 37.38
C HIS A 298 21.23 -6.99 37.43
N THR A 299 20.62 -6.98 38.62
CA THR A 299 19.19 -7.25 38.78
C THR A 299 18.34 -6.11 38.21
N LEU A 300 17.02 -6.34 38.07
CA LEU A 300 16.06 -5.29 37.67
C LEU A 300 16.09 -4.07 38.60
N ASP A 301 16.46 -4.28 39.86
CA ASP A 301 16.59 -3.26 40.91
C ASP A 301 18.01 -2.65 41.02
N GLY A 302 18.92 -2.98 40.08
CA GLY A 302 20.25 -2.39 39.98
C GLY A 302 21.31 -2.98 40.91
N LYS A 303 21.06 -4.13 41.55
CA LYS A 303 22.07 -4.82 42.37
C LYS A 303 22.99 -5.65 41.46
N PRO A 304 24.32 -5.66 41.64
CA PRO A 304 25.21 -6.51 40.85
C PRO A 304 24.84 -7.99 40.97
N ARG A 305 24.86 -8.72 39.85
CA ARG A 305 24.75 -10.19 39.86
C ARG A 305 26.13 -10.83 39.99
N PRO A 306 26.28 -11.97 40.70
CA PRO A 306 27.51 -12.74 40.65
C PRO A 306 27.79 -13.19 39.22
N ILE A 307 28.99 -12.94 38.70
CA ILE A 307 29.39 -13.48 37.39
C ILE A 307 29.53 -14.99 37.55
N THR A 308 28.58 -15.75 37.03
CA THR A 308 28.74 -17.20 36.87
C THR A 308 29.87 -17.44 35.87
N HIS A 309 30.86 -18.24 36.26
CA HIS A 309 31.95 -18.61 35.36
C HIS A 309 31.38 -19.42 34.18
N PRO A 310 32.01 -19.37 32.98
CA PRO A 310 31.65 -20.28 31.90
C PRO A 310 31.76 -21.74 32.38
N PRO A 311 30.90 -22.66 31.90
CA PRO A 311 30.91 -24.04 32.36
C PRO A 311 32.31 -24.65 32.21
N ARG A 312 32.86 -25.17 33.30
CA ARG A 312 34.03 -26.04 33.19
C ARG A 312 33.56 -27.36 32.57
N PRO A 313 34.30 -27.94 31.60
CA PRO A 313 33.85 -29.13 30.89
C PRO A 313 33.78 -30.40 31.76
N ASP A 314 34.27 -30.36 33.01
CA ASP A 314 34.52 -31.55 33.83
C ASP A 314 33.73 -31.61 35.15
N ASN A 315 32.72 -30.75 35.36
CA ASN A 315 31.86 -30.77 36.56
C ASN A 315 30.41 -31.09 36.21
N ASP A 316 29.95 -32.30 36.54
CA ASP A 316 28.53 -32.70 36.61
C ASP A 316 27.82 -32.06 37.83
N ASP A 317 27.90 -30.73 37.97
CA ASP A 317 27.15 -29.99 39.00
C ASP A 317 25.80 -29.54 38.44
N ASP A 318 24.71 -29.92 39.12
CA ASP A 318 23.30 -29.55 38.86
C ASP A 318 23.02 -28.04 39.10
N GLN A 319 23.85 -27.16 38.57
CA GLN A 319 23.66 -25.72 38.66
C GLN A 319 22.72 -25.28 37.54
N PRO A 320 21.47 -24.85 37.83
CA PRO A 320 20.55 -24.41 36.80
C PRO A 320 21.16 -23.24 36.01
N PRO A 321 20.89 -23.15 34.70
CA PRO A 321 21.39 -22.04 33.89
C PRO A 321 20.96 -20.71 34.53
N ASP A 322 21.83 -19.70 34.46
CA ASP A 322 21.65 -18.38 35.07
C ASP A 322 20.38 -17.71 34.50
N GLU A 323 19.24 -17.94 35.15
CA GLU A 323 17.93 -17.49 34.67
C GLU A 323 17.90 -15.96 34.71
N THR A 324 17.83 -15.35 33.52
CA THR A 324 17.68 -13.90 33.39
C THR A 324 16.39 -13.49 34.09
N GLU A 325 16.48 -12.85 35.26
CA GLU A 325 15.25 -12.36 35.92
C GLU A 325 14.51 -11.38 34.98
N ILE A 326 13.19 -11.52 34.97
CA ILE A 326 12.26 -10.77 34.13
C ILE A 326 11.14 -10.16 34.97
N MET A 327 10.55 -9.08 34.46
CA MET A 327 9.29 -8.52 34.96
C MET A 327 8.31 -8.31 33.80
N HIS A 328 7.03 -8.17 34.12
CA HIS A 328 5.96 -7.97 33.15
C HIS A 328 5.33 -6.59 33.31
N MET A 329 5.04 -5.91 32.20
CA MET A 329 4.30 -4.64 32.17
C MET A 329 3.09 -4.77 31.22
N ASP A 330 1.97 -4.18 31.62
CA ASP A 330 0.76 -4.03 30.80
C ASP A 330 0.51 -2.55 30.53
N PRO A 331 1.25 -1.89 29.60
CA PRO A 331 1.09 -0.46 29.31
C PRO A 331 -0.32 -0.10 28.82
N TRP A 332 -1.08 -1.08 28.30
CA TRP A 332 -2.47 -0.89 27.86
C TRP A 332 -3.43 -0.72 29.05
N ARG A 333 -3.19 -1.40 30.19
CA ARG A 333 -4.02 -1.26 31.42
C ARG A 333 -3.42 -0.36 32.50
N SER A 334 -2.10 -0.43 32.75
CA SER A 334 -1.44 0.15 33.92
C SER A 334 -0.09 0.81 33.59
N SER A 335 0.44 1.58 34.54
CA SER A 335 1.84 2.05 34.54
C SER A 335 2.72 1.31 35.56
N THR A 336 2.18 0.29 36.22
CA THR A 336 2.86 -0.52 37.25
C THR A 336 3.24 -1.90 36.71
N GLU A 337 4.16 -2.56 37.40
CA GLU A 337 4.46 -3.98 37.21
C GLU A 337 3.19 -4.84 37.31
N THR A 338 3.12 -5.86 36.45
CA THR A 338 2.07 -6.87 36.41
C THR A 338 2.60 -8.14 37.08
N SER A 339 1.95 -8.59 38.15
CA SER A 339 2.48 -9.72 38.92
C SER A 339 2.51 -11.03 38.11
N ARG A 340 3.66 -11.71 38.12
CA ARG A 340 3.83 -13.04 37.51
C ARG A 340 2.90 -14.09 38.14
N SER A 341 2.56 -13.97 39.42
CA SER A 341 1.57 -14.87 40.07
C SER A 341 0.20 -14.77 39.43
N ASP A 342 -0.21 -13.56 39.08
CA ASP A 342 -1.56 -13.27 38.58
C ASP A 342 -1.67 -13.71 37.13
N LEU A 343 -0.60 -13.53 36.35
CA LEU A 343 -0.47 -14.06 35.00
C LEU A 343 -0.52 -15.60 34.97
N LEU A 344 0.19 -16.27 35.89
CA LEU A 344 0.12 -17.73 36.05
C LEU A 344 -1.29 -18.19 36.46
N THR A 345 -1.92 -17.50 37.40
CA THR A 345 -3.30 -17.81 37.85
C THR A 345 -4.30 -17.69 36.71
N ARG A 346 -4.18 -16.65 35.87
CA ARG A 346 -4.99 -16.48 34.65
C ARG A 346 -4.73 -17.57 33.61
N LEU A 347 -3.49 -18.00 33.39
CA LEU A 347 -3.18 -19.11 32.47
C LEU A 347 -3.81 -20.44 32.93
N ILE A 348 -3.79 -20.70 34.24
CA ILE A 348 -4.46 -21.87 34.86
C ILE A 348 -5.98 -21.76 34.67
N GLN A 349 -6.58 -20.59 34.90
CA GLN A 349 -8.02 -20.35 34.70
C GLN A 349 -8.44 -20.47 33.23
N MET A 350 -7.56 -20.13 32.28
CA MET A 350 -7.76 -20.34 30.84
C MET A 350 -7.59 -21.80 30.40
N GLY A 351 -7.24 -22.72 31.31
CA GLY A 351 -7.01 -24.14 30.98
C GLY A 351 -5.72 -24.41 30.19
N ILE A 352 -4.78 -23.46 30.14
CA ILE A 352 -3.50 -23.63 29.43
C ILE A 352 -2.65 -24.67 30.19
N PRO A 353 -2.12 -25.72 29.52
CA PRO A 353 -1.30 -26.74 30.20
C PRO A 353 -0.02 -26.14 30.81
N PRO A 354 0.43 -26.58 32.00
CA PRO A 354 1.63 -26.07 32.66
C PRO A 354 2.90 -26.09 31.79
N SER A 355 3.03 -27.06 30.88
CA SER A 355 4.13 -27.14 29.92
C SER A 355 4.25 -25.93 28.97
N HIS A 356 3.16 -25.19 28.75
CA HIS A 356 3.13 -24.00 27.89
C HIS A 356 3.28 -22.69 28.67
N HIS A 357 3.18 -22.71 30.01
CA HIS A 357 3.26 -21.49 30.82
C HIS A 357 4.57 -20.70 30.63
N PRO A 358 5.77 -21.32 30.53
CA PRO A 358 7.00 -20.60 30.26
C PRO A 358 6.95 -19.83 28.93
N HIS A 359 6.43 -20.45 27.86
CA HIS A 359 6.32 -19.83 26.54
C HIS A 359 5.34 -18.65 26.50
N CYS A 360 4.24 -18.72 27.27
CA CYS A 360 3.29 -17.61 27.37
C CYS A 360 3.83 -16.40 28.16
N LEU A 361 4.80 -16.63 29.06
CA LEU A 361 5.38 -15.60 29.94
C LEU A 361 6.73 -15.06 29.43
N ALA A 362 7.45 -15.81 28.59
CA ALA A 362 8.71 -15.39 28.00
C ALA A 362 8.52 -14.33 26.90
N ALA A 363 9.60 -13.65 26.55
CA ALA A 363 9.69 -12.84 25.35
C ALA A 363 9.41 -13.71 24.10
N THR A 364 8.75 -13.12 23.10
CA THR A 364 8.43 -13.82 21.84
C THR A 364 9.05 -13.14 20.62
N SER A 365 9.05 -13.85 19.49
CA SER A 365 9.69 -13.38 18.27
C SER A 365 8.84 -12.35 17.52
N ASN A 366 9.51 -11.47 16.77
CA ASN A 366 8.84 -10.53 15.87
C ASN A 366 7.97 -11.25 14.82
N LEU A 367 8.32 -12.50 14.46
CA LEU A 367 7.52 -13.35 13.56
C LEU A 367 6.15 -13.70 14.17
N GLU A 368 6.10 -14.12 15.44
CA GLU A 368 4.82 -14.46 16.08
C GLU A 368 3.96 -13.20 16.28
N ILE A 369 4.56 -12.07 16.65
CA ILE A 369 3.83 -10.80 16.78
C ILE A 369 3.29 -10.31 15.42
N ALA A 370 4.03 -10.50 14.32
CA ALA A 370 3.53 -10.25 12.99
C ALA A 370 2.34 -11.14 12.63
N LEU A 371 2.44 -12.45 12.89
CA LEU A 371 1.34 -13.40 12.63
C LEU A 371 0.11 -13.10 13.50
N ARG A 372 0.28 -12.74 14.77
CA ARG A 372 -0.83 -12.28 15.62
C ARG A 372 -1.48 -11.00 15.09
N THR A 373 -0.71 -10.06 14.56
CA THR A 373 -1.24 -8.83 13.95
C THR A 373 -2.07 -9.13 12.70
N GLY A 374 -1.60 -10.02 11.81
CA GLY A 374 -2.37 -10.43 10.63
C GLY A 374 -3.67 -11.17 11.01
N ARG A 375 -3.67 -11.98 12.08
CA ARG A 375 -4.89 -12.62 12.61
C ARG A 375 -5.88 -11.59 13.18
N ASN A 376 -5.40 -10.58 13.92
CA ASN A 376 -6.26 -9.50 14.42
C ASN A 376 -6.88 -8.68 13.26
N LEU A 377 -6.09 -8.36 12.23
CA LEU A 377 -6.57 -7.66 11.03
C LEU A 377 -7.63 -8.46 10.28
N MET A 378 -7.48 -9.79 10.16
CA MET A 378 -8.48 -10.67 9.54
C MET A 378 -9.86 -10.55 10.22
N ASN A 379 -9.88 -10.52 11.55
CA ASN A 379 -11.10 -10.34 12.34
C ASN A 379 -11.65 -8.91 12.18
N SER A 380 -10.83 -7.87 12.44
CA SER A 380 -11.27 -6.46 12.34
C SER A 380 -11.74 -6.06 10.94
N VAL A 381 -11.18 -6.64 9.86
CA VAL A 381 -11.67 -6.41 8.48
C VAL A 381 -13.05 -7.03 8.27
N SER A 382 -13.30 -8.21 8.85
CA SER A 382 -14.59 -8.89 8.72
C SER A 382 -15.68 -8.06 9.40
N GLU A 383 -15.45 -7.63 10.64
CA GLU A 383 -16.35 -6.73 11.38
C GLU A 383 -16.53 -5.37 10.67
N ALA A 384 -15.47 -4.80 10.08
CA ALA A 384 -15.55 -3.54 9.34
C ALA A 384 -16.39 -3.65 8.05
N ARG A 385 -16.33 -4.80 7.36
CA ARG A 385 -17.19 -5.08 6.19
C ARG A 385 -18.65 -5.22 6.58
N ASP A 386 -18.94 -5.98 7.64
CA ASP A 386 -20.31 -6.13 8.17
C ASP A 386 -20.91 -4.77 8.53
N LEU A 387 -20.17 -3.91 9.24
CA LEU A 387 -20.59 -2.54 9.55
C LEU A 387 -20.83 -1.71 8.28
N ALA A 388 -19.94 -1.76 7.29
CA ALA A 388 -20.11 -1.04 6.02
C ALA A 388 -21.39 -1.48 5.27
N HIS A 389 -21.74 -2.77 5.32
CA HIS A 389 -22.96 -3.30 4.71
C HIS A 389 -24.25 -2.87 5.43
N THR A 390 -24.21 -2.53 6.72
CA THR A 390 -25.41 -2.02 7.44
C THR A 390 -25.82 -0.60 7.03
N GLY A 391 -25.00 0.12 6.27
CA GLY A 391 -25.35 1.41 5.67
C GLY A 391 -25.52 2.57 6.66
N VAL A 392 -25.08 2.42 7.92
CA VAL A 392 -25.08 3.50 8.91
C VAL A 392 -24.07 4.57 8.46
N PRO A 393 -24.50 5.82 8.17
CA PRO A 393 -23.57 6.85 7.73
C PRO A 393 -22.60 7.19 8.86
N ASN A 394 -21.31 7.00 8.62
CA ASN A 394 -20.28 7.43 9.55
C ASN A 394 -20.33 8.98 9.66
N PRO A 395 -20.58 9.57 10.84
CA PRO A 395 -20.68 11.02 10.96
C PRO A 395 -19.35 11.69 10.56
N SER A 396 -19.44 12.91 10.02
CA SER A 396 -18.30 13.70 9.52
C SER A 396 -17.28 14.13 10.58
N THR A 397 -17.44 13.65 11.82
CA THR A 397 -16.56 13.87 12.97
C THR A 397 -15.80 12.61 13.40
N SER A 398 -15.98 11.48 12.70
CA SER A 398 -15.25 10.24 13.01
C SER A 398 -13.78 10.30 12.59
N PRO A 399 -12.86 9.61 13.30
CA PRO A 399 -11.45 9.55 12.94
C PRO A 399 -11.24 8.84 11.59
N PRO A 400 -10.05 8.99 10.97
CA PRO A 400 -9.72 8.32 9.72
C PRO A 400 -9.96 6.80 9.82
N VAL A 401 -10.77 6.28 8.89
CA VAL A 401 -10.99 4.84 8.76
C VAL A 401 -9.96 4.30 7.77
N PRO A 402 -9.16 3.27 8.13
CA PRO A 402 -8.21 2.64 7.21
C PRO A 402 -8.94 2.11 5.98
N ASP A 403 -8.28 2.14 4.83
CA ASP A 403 -8.82 1.46 3.64
C ASP A 403 -8.90 -0.05 3.90
N ILE A 404 -10.13 -0.58 3.91
CA ILE A 404 -10.44 -1.96 4.29
C ILE A 404 -9.78 -2.96 3.32
N ASP A 405 -9.71 -2.63 2.03
CA ASP A 405 -9.12 -3.49 1.01
C ASP A 405 -7.60 -3.47 1.09
N ALA A 406 -7.00 -2.32 1.41
CA ALA A 406 -5.57 -2.24 1.68
C ALA A 406 -5.19 -3.00 2.97
N ALA A 407 -6.00 -2.89 4.02
CA ALA A 407 -5.82 -3.64 5.27
C ALA A 407 -5.92 -5.17 5.03
N TRP A 408 -6.93 -5.62 4.26
CA TRP A 408 -7.05 -7.02 3.86
C TRP A 408 -5.84 -7.49 3.04
N TYR A 409 -5.37 -6.66 2.09
CA TYR A 409 -4.22 -6.99 1.25
C TYR A 409 -2.93 -7.15 2.06
N SER A 410 -2.73 -6.29 3.08
CA SER A 410 -1.61 -6.40 4.02
C SER A 410 -1.60 -7.72 4.78
N MET A 411 -2.78 -8.19 5.21
CA MET A 411 -2.95 -9.49 5.87
C MET A 411 -2.66 -10.65 4.92
N LEU A 412 -3.19 -10.62 3.69
CA LEU A 412 -2.94 -11.67 2.69
C LEU A 412 -1.44 -11.81 2.38
N TRP A 413 -0.74 -10.69 2.14
CA TRP A 413 0.71 -10.69 1.92
C TRP A 413 1.49 -11.20 3.13
N SER A 414 1.15 -10.72 4.33
CA SER A 414 1.88 -11.13 5.53
C SER A 414 1.71 -12.63 5.80
N MET A 415 0.50 -13.17 5.63
CA MET A 415 0.21 -14.60 5.83
C MET A 415 0.75 -15.50 4.72
N PHE A 416 0.93 -14.97 3.50
CA PHE A 416 1.56 -15.68 2.39
C PHE A 416 3.09 -15.79 2.54
N ILE A 417 3.73 -14.70 2.99
CA ILE A 417 5.18 -14.63 3.19
C ILE A 417 5.58 -15.31 4.50
N LEU A 418 4.97 -14.88 5.61
CA LEU A 418 5.29 -15.34 6.97
C LEU A 418 4.61 -16.68 7.22
N GLY A 419 5.40 -17.74 7.30
CA GLY A 419 4.96 -19.12 7.44
C GLY A 419 5.51 -19.81 8.70
N GLU A 420 4.91 -20.95 9.04
CA GLU A 420 5.37 -21.84 10.11
C GLU A 420 6.73 -22.48 9.81
N SER A 421 7.37 -23.02 10.85
CA SER A 421 8.73 -23.55 10.84
C SER A 421 9.00 -24.72 9.88
N SER A 422 7.97 -25.30 9.25
CA SER A 422 8.10 -26.40 8.29
C SER A 422 7.77 -25.94 6.87
N ALA A 423 8.60 -26.36 5.90
CA ALA A 423 8.39 -26.05 4.48
C ALA A 423 7.05 -26.59 3.95
N ALA A 424 6.59 -27.73 4.45
CA ALA A 424 5.32 -28.33 4.07
C ALA A 424 4.11 -27.51 4.57
N SER A 425 4.12 -27.09 5.84
CA SER A 425 3.08 -26.21 6.41
C SER A 425 3.04 -24.86 5.71
N ALA A 426 4.20 -24.26 5.45
CA ALA A 426 4.31 -23.00 4.74
C ALA A 426 3.74 -23.09 3.30
N LEU A 427 4.05 -24.17 2.57
CA LEU A 427 3.50 -24.39 1.23
C LEU A 427 1.98 -24.63 1.26
N HIS A 428 1.47 -25.40 2.22
CA HIS A 428 0.04 -25.64 2.38
C HIS A 428 -0.73 -24.32 2.61
N ARG A 429 -0.23 -23.47 3.51
CA ARG A 429 -0.79 -22.13 3.76
C ARG A 429 -0.75 -21.24 2.51
N ARG A 430 0.38 -21.22 1.79
CA ARG A 430 0.50 -20.45 0.53
C ARG A 430 -0.54 -20.87 -0.51
N ARG A 431 -0.80 -22.18 -0.66
CA ARG A 431 -1.85 -22.69 -1.57
C ARG A 431 -3.24 -22.21 -1.19
N GLN A 432 -3.56 -22.14 0.10
CA GLN A 432 -4.86 -21.66 0.58
C GLN A 432 -5.03 -20.15 0.34
N ILE A 433 -3.97 -19.36 0.52
CA ILE A 433 -4.02 -17.89 0.40
C ILE A 433 -3.92 -17.42 -1.05
N LEU A 434 -3.21 -18.16 -1.91
CA LEU A 434 -2.90 -17.73 -3.28
C LEU A 434 -4.13 -17.29 -4.09
N PRO A 435 -5.27 -18.01 -4.13
CA PRO A 435 -6.44 -17.57 -4.89
C PRO A 435 -6.92 -16.17 -4.47
N TYR A 436 -7.08 -15.96 -3.16
CA TYR A 436 -7.50 -14.67 -2.58
C TYR A 436 -6.47 -13.57 -2.84
N LEU A 437 -5.17 -13.87 -2.78
CA LEU A 437 -4.11 -12.88 -3.09
C LEU A 437 -4.16 -12.46 -4.56
N ILE A 438 -4.40 -13.41 -5.49
CA ILE A 438 -4.47 -13.15 -6.92
C ILE A 438 -5.74 -12.37 -7.28
N GLU A 439 -6.90 -12.78 -6.77
CA GLU A 439 -8.17 -12.07 -6.95
C GLU A 439 -8.10 -10.62 -6.42
N HIS A 440 -7.56 -10.44 -5.20
CA HIS A 440 -7.56 -9.15 -4.53
C HIS A 440 -6.65 -8.11 -5.21
N TYR A 441 -5.46 -8.49 -5.69
CA TYR A 441 -4.64 -7.53 -6.45
C TYR A 441 -5.27 -7.19 -7.81
N GLN A 442 -5.90 -8.15 -8.49
CA GLN A 442 -6.50 -7.91 -9.80
C GLN A 442 -7.67 -6.92 -9.72
N ALA A 443 -8.49 -7.03 -8.67
CA ALA A 443 -9.60 -6.11 -8.44
C ALA A 443 -9.13 -4.72 -7.95
N HIS A 444 -8.32 -4.68 -6.89
CA HIS A 444 -8.07 -3.45 -6.12
C HIS A 444 -6.73 -2.77 -6.41
N PHE A 445 -5.67 -3.54 -6.75
CA PHE A 445 -4.29 -3.05 -6.87
C PHE A 445 -3.56 -3.58 -8.14
N PRO A 446 -4.12 -3.39 -9.35
CA PRO A 446 -3.55 -3.94 -10.58
C PRO A 446 -2.15 -3.39 -10.92
N GLU A 447 -1.77 -2.23 -10.36
CA GLU A 447 -0.42 -1.68 -10.48
C GLU A 447 0.66 -2.53 -9.81
N ASP A 448 0.29 -3.41 -8.86
CA ASP A 448 1.21 -4.32 -8.17
C ASP A 448 1.55 -5.59 -8.97
N LEU A 449 1.20 -5.65 -10.27
CA LEU A 449 1.57 -6.79 -11.13
C LEU A 449 3.07 -7.14 -11.06
N GLY A 450 3.95 -6.12 -11.04
CA GLY A 450 5.39 -6.33 -10.86
C GLY A 450 5.79 -6.83 -9.47
N LEU A 451 5.07 -6.43 -8.42
CA LEU A 451 5.27 -6.95 -7.06
C LEU A 451 4.84 -8.43 -6.97
N ILE A 452 3.70 -8.79 -7.58
CA ILE A 452 3.24 -10.18 -7.67
C ILE A 452 4.26 -11.03 -8.44
N GLU A 453 4.67 -10.59 -9.64
CA GLU A 453 5.62 -11.29 -10.50
C GLU A 453 6.99 -11.51 -9.85
N ARG A 454 7.49 -10.52 -9.10
CA ARG A 454 8.81 -10.61 -8.46
C ARG A 454 8.83 -11.50 -7.22
N ILE A 455 7.72 -11.63 -6.50
CA ILE A 455 7.71 -12.20 -5.13
C ILE A 455 6.97 -13.54 -5.05
N VAL A 456 5.84 -13.68 -5.76
CA VAL A 456 4.96 -14.85 -5.60
C VAL A 456 5.51 -16.11 -6.32
N PRO A 457 5.95 -16.06 -7.60
CA PRO A 457 6.49 -17.24 -8.28
C PRO A 457 7.70 -17.89 -7.58
N PRO A 458 8.74 -17.15 -7.11
CA PRO A 458 9.87 -17.77 -6.40
C PRO A 458 9.47 -18.52 -5.12
N LEU A 459 8.37 -18.15 -4.46
CA LEU A 459 7.86 -18.82 -3.25
C LEU A 459 7.03 -20.09 -3.55
N LEU A 460 6.82 -20.40 -4.83
CA LEU A 460 6.04 -21.52 -5.36
C LEU A 460 6.84 -22.37 -6.37
N GLU A 461 8.16 -22.23 -6.40
CA GLU A 461 9.02 -22.96 -7.34
C GLU A 461 8.82 -24.49 -7.25
N GLY A 462 8.82 -25.16 -8.40
CA GLY A 462 8.53 -26.60 -8.51
C GLY A 462 7.06 -27.01 -8.31
N GLN A 463 6.13 -26.07 -8.13
CA GLN A 463 4.71 -26.36 -7.92
C GLN A 463 3.85 -26.18 -9.19
N ARG A 464 2.64 -26.75 -9.21
CA ARG A 464 1.69 -26.59 -10.34
C ARG A 464 1.19 -25.15 -10.44
N GLU A 465 0.96 -24.53 -9.29
CA GLU A 465 0.49 -23.17 -9.10
C GLU A 465 1.41 -22.14 -9.77
N TRP A 466 2.73 -22.40 -9.78
CA TRP A 466 3.73 -21.58 -10.47
C TRP A 466 3.44 -21.44 -11.98
N HIS A 467 3.07 -22.54 -12.64
CA HIS A 467 2.81 -22.57 -14.08
C HIS A 467 1.54 -21.79 -14.44
N VAL A 468 0.49 -21.95 -13.62
CA VAL A 468 -0.77 -21.20 -13.75
C VAL A 468 -0.52 -19.70 -13.55
N LEU A 469 0.21 -19.35 -12.49
CA LEU A 469 0.54 -17.96 -12.16
C LEU A 469 1.39 -17.30 -13.26
N SER A 470 2.40 -18.00 -13.80
CA SER A 470 3.25 -17.48 -14.88
C SER A 470 2.45 -17.20 -16.16
N HIS A 471 1.46 -18.05 -16.48
CA HIS A 471 0.54 -17.79 -17.59
C HIS A 471 -0.36 -16.56 -17.31
N LEU A 472 -0.90 -16.42 -16.09
CA LEU A 472 -1.72 -15.26 -15.70
C LEU A 472 -0.94 -13.95 -15.78
N ILE A 473 0.29 -13.92 -15.25
CA ILE A 473 1.20 -12.76 -15.33
C ILE A 473 1.49 -12.41 -16.80
N THR A 474 1.88 -13.40 -17.61
CA THR A 474 2.16 -13.20 -19.04
C THR A 474 0.94 -12.62 -19.78
N THR A 475 -0.26 -13.09 -19.44
CA THR A 475 -1.52 -12.59 -20.00
C THR A 475 -1.77 -11.14 -19.57
N ALA A 476 -1.60 -10.80 -18.29
CA ALA A 476 -1.77 -9.45 -17.78
C ALA A 476 -0.76 -8.45 -18.37
N ARG A 477 0.52 -8.84 -18.49
CA ARG A 477 1.56 -8.06 -19.16
C ARG A 477 1.25 -7.81 -20.64
N LYS A 478 0.73 -8.83 -21.34
CA LYS A 478 0.29 -8.70 -22.74
C LYS A 478 -0.93 -7.78 -22.85
N ALA A 479 -1.87 -7.83 -21.90
CA ALA A 479 -3.04 -6.95 -21.87
C ALA A 479 -2.64 -5.47 -21.65
N ASP A 480 -1.74 -5.18 -20.70
CA ASP A 480 -1.19 -3.83 -20.47
C ASP A 480 -0.48 -3.27 -21.71
N ARG A 481 0.37 -4.08 -22.37
CA ARG A 481 1.04 -3.69 -23.63
C ARG A 481 0.10 -3.50 -24.82
N ASN A 482 -1.03 -4.20 -24.84
CA ASN A 482 -1.97 -4.22 -25.97
C ASN A 482 -3.21 -3.33 -25.76
N LYS A 483 -3.29 -2.52 -24.69
CA LYS A 483 -4.30 -1.45 -24.61
C LYS A 483 -4.13 -0.48 -25.79
N ARG A 484 -5.24 0.11 -26.25
CA ARG A 484 -5.27 0.94 -27.48
C ARG A 484 -4.26 2.09 -27.38
N ALA A 485 -3.47 2.25 -28.44
CA ALA A 485 -2.53 3.37 -28.57
C ALA A 485 -3.29 4.69 -28.85
N PRO A 486 -2.71 5.86 -28.52
CA PRO A 486 -3.39 7.15 -28.70
C PRO A 486 -3.77 7.44 -30.14
N CYS A 487 -5.04 7.78 -30.38
CA CYS A 487 -5.60 8.09 -31.68
C CYS A 487 -5.69 9.61 -31.86
N TYR A 488 -4.57 10.22 -32.26
CA TYR A 488 -4.53 11.65 -32.56
C TYR A 488 -5.44 11.98 -33.76
N ARG A 489 -6.56 12.68 -33.53
CA ARG A 489 -7.34 13.32 -34.62
C ARG A 489 -6.39 14.15 -35.48
N ARG A 490 -6.16 13.75 -36.73
CA ARG A 490 -5.55 14.64 -37.73
C ARG A 490 -6.44 15.88 -37.85
N ALA A 491 -5.87 17.05 -37.61
CA ALA A 491 -6.55 18.32 -37.87
C ALA A 491 -7.03 18.34 -39.34
N GLY A 492 -8.31 18.63 -39.54
CA GLY A 492 -8.98 18.35 -40.80
C GLY A 492 -8.44 19.14 -41.97
N ILE A 493 -8.01 18.44 -43.02
CA ILE A 493 -7.87 18.99 -44.37
C ILE A 493 -9.25 18.82 -45.04
N ARG A 494 -9.88 19.94 -45.43
CA ARG A 494 -11.17 19.94 -46.13
C ARG A 494 -10.98 19.78 -47.66
N GLY A 495 -11.59 18.74 -48.22
CA GLY A 495 -11.94 18.61 -49.64
C GLY A 495 -10.83 18.16 -50.60
N PRO A 496 -11.16 17.87 -51.88
CA PRO A 496 -12.45 18.09 -52.53
C PRO A 496 -13.26 16.80 -52.85
N VAL A 497 -14.28 16.95 -53.69
CA VAL A 497 -15.45 16.06 -53.92
C VAL A 497 -15.45 15.48 -55.35
N ASP A 498 -16.17 14.36 -55.53
CA ASP A 498 -16.60 13.64 -56.75
C ASP A 498 -15.57 12.88 -57.62
N GLY A 499 -16.05 11.74 -58.16
CA GLY A 499 -15.37 10.92 -59.17
C GLY A 499 -15.78 9.45 -59.21
N ASP A 500 -16.98 9.14 -59.74
CA ASP A 500 -17.41 7.76 -60.05
C ASP A 500 -16.56 7.12 -61.16
N VAL A 501 -16.10 5.87 -60.97
CA VAL A 501 -15.75 4.93 -62.05
C VAL A 501 -16.04 3.48 -61.61
N GLU A 502 -16.85 2.75 -62.39
CA GLU A 502 -17.02 1.29 -62.31
C GLU A 502 -15.90 0.55 -63.08
N GLU A 503 -15.37 -0.53 -62.50
CA GLU A 503 -14.85 -1.76 -63.13
C GLU A 503 -14.26 -2.63 -61.98
N GLY A 504 -14.46 -3.94 -61.82
CA GLY A 504 -15.13 -4.92 -62.66
C GLY A 504 -14.16 -6.04 -63.11
N LEU A 505 -13.89 -7.06 -62.29
CA LEU A 505 -13.49 -8.40 -62.76
C LEU A 505 -13.55 -9.51 -61.68
N GLU A 506 -13.78 -10.75 -62.12
CA GLU A 506 -13.92 -11.97 -61.31
C GLU A 506 -12.58 -12.72 -61.11
N LYS A 507 -12.48 -13.59 -60.08
CA LYS A 507 -12.45 -15.09 -60.17
C LYS A 507 -11.60 -15.79 -59.08
N SER A 508 -12.11 -16.97 -58.65
CA SER A 508 -11.43 -18.16 -58.07
C SER A 508 -10.40 -17.99 -56.92
N GLY A 509 -10.38 -18.77 -55.85
CA GLY A 509 -11.14 -19.97 -55.48
C GLY A 509 -10.23 -21.19 -55.24
N SER A 510 -10.14 -21.68 -54.00
CA SER A 510 -9.74 -23.06 -53.68
C SER A 510 -10.03 -23.40 -52.21
N SER A 511 -10.79 -24.47 -52.00
CA SER A 511 -11.02 -25.11 -50.71
C SER A 511 -9.86 -26.04 -50.31
N ALA A 512 -9.66 -26.23 -49.00
CA ALA A 512 -9.14 -27.47 -48.44
C ALA A 512 -9.84 -27.72 -47.10
N SER A 513 -10.30 -28.94 -46.89
CA SER A 513 -11.06 -29.42 -45.73
C SER A 513 -10.24 -30.45 -44.94
N ASP A 514 -10.61 -30.71 -43.69
CA ASP A 514 -11.07 -32.04 -43.23
C ASP A 514 -10.98 -32.19 -41.69
N ASP A 515 -12.03 -32.83 -41.16
CA ASP A 515 -12.14 -33.70 -39.97
C ASP A 515 -11.57 -33.31 -38.58
N VAL A 516 -12.26 -33.40 -37.42
CA VAL A 516 -13.43 -34.15 -36.88
C VAL A 516 -13.02 -35.11 -35.74
N SER A 517 -13.83 -35.11 -34.66
CA SER A 517 -13.94 -36.10 -33.55
C SER A 517 -12.97 -36.05 -32.36
N SER A 518 -13.28 -36.58 -31.15
CA SER A 518 -14.51 -36.62 -30.31
C SER A 518 -14.25 -37.36 -28.96
N PHE A 519 -14.39 -36.68 -27.80
CA PHE A 519 -14.66 -37.23 -26.43
C PHE A 519 -13.73 -38.37 -25.87
N PRO A 520 -13.90 -38.93 -24.64
CA PRO A 520 -14.60 -38.53 -23.40
C PRO A 520 -13.61 -38.25 -22.21
N GLY A 521 -13.94 -38.10 -20.91
CA GLY A 521 -15.20 -37.88 -20.19
C GLY A 521 -15.28 -38.54 -18.78
N GLY A 522 -15.24 -37.75 -17.68
CA GLY A 522 -15.51 -38.16 -16.28
C GLY A 522 -14.28 -38.48 -15.38
N PRO A 523 -14.43 -38.62 -14.03
CA PRO A 523 -15.65 -38.56 -13.21
C PRO A 523 -15.63 -37.51 -12.07
N HIS A 524 -16.75 -37.41 -11.34
CA HIS A 524 -16.97 -36.54 -10.17
C HIS A 524 -16.41 -37.09 -8.85
N SER A 525 -16.19 -36.20 -7.88
CA SER A 525 -16.26 -36.52 -6.44
C SER A 525 -16.85 -35.35 -5.65
N SER A 526 -17.56 -35.67 -4.57
CA SER A 526 -18.46 -34.77 -3.84
C SER A 526 -18.06 -34.61 -2.37
N SER A 527 -18.13 -33.39 -1.82
CA SER A 527 -18.17 -33.16 -0.36
C SER A 527 -19.01 -31.94 -0.03
N SER A 528 -19.88 -32.08 0.97
CA SER A 528 -20.95 -31.13 1.36
C SER A 528 -20.73 -30.49 2.74
N LEU A 529 -21.45 -29.39 3.02
CA LEU A 529 -21.59 -28.57 4.26
C LEU A 529 -21.03 -27.14 4.07
N ALA A 530 -21.63 -26.03 4.53
CA ALA A 530 -22.97 -25.71 5.07
C ALA A 530 -23.24 -24.17 4.85
N PRO A 531 -24.41 -23.59 5.17
CA PRO A 531 -24.85 -22.32 4.56
C PRO A 531 -24.31 -21.04 5.23
N GLY A 532 -24.06 -20.02 4.40
CA GLY A 532 -23.76 -18.63 4.77
C GLY A 532 -24.25 -17.67 3.69
N ALA A 533 -24.44 -16.39 4.02
CA ALA A 533 -25.11 -15.42 3.15
C ALA A 533 -24.43 -15.23 1.78
N GLN A 534 -25.24 -15.04 0.73
CA GLN A 534 -24.79 -14.83 -0.64
C GLN A 534 -24.13 -13.45 -0.79
N ASN A 535 -22.80 -13.42 -0.81
CA ASN A 535 -22.11 -12.42 -1.62
C ASN A 535 -22.49 -12.65 -3.10
N PRO A 536 -22.66 -11.60 -3.92
CA PRO A 536 -22.75 -11.79 -5.35
C PRO A 536 -21.44 -12.42 -5.85
N ASP A 537 -21.55 -13.43 -6.72
CA ASP A 537 -20.39 -14.06 -7.34
C ASP A 537 -19.49 -13.01 -8.03
N PRO A 538 -18.16 -13.23 -8.11
CA PRO A 538 -17.29 -12.36 -8.88
C PRO A 538 -17.82 -12.28 -10.32
N ILE A 539 -18.18 -11.06 -10.74
CA ILE A 539 -18.73 -10.79 -12.06
C ILE A 539 -17.78 -11.39 -13.10
N PRO A 540 -18.25 -12.23 -14.04
CA PRO A 540 -17.38 -12.73 -15.09
C PRO A 540 -16.86 -11.53 -15.87
N THR A 541 -15.54 -11.33 -15.85
CA THR A 541 -14.89 -10.35 -16.71
C THR A 541 -15.22 -10.72 -18.15
N GLY A 542 -15.97 -9.84 -18.83
CA GLY A 542 -16.39 -10.05 -20.21
C GLY A 542 -15.17 -10.46 -21.04
N SER A 543 -15.27 -11.62 -21.69
CA SER A 543 -14.12 -12.31 -22.27
C SER A 543 -13.38 -11.43 -23.28
N GLU A 544 -12.20 -10.90 -22.91
CA GLU A 544 -11.29 -10.20 -23.85
C GLU A 544 -10.83 -11.14 -25.00
N ARG A 545 -11.16 -12.44 -24.97
CA ARG A 545 -10.82 -13.43 -26.02
C ARG A 545 -11.69 -13.35 -27.28
N GLY A 546 -12.75 -12.54 -27.32
CA GLY A 546 -13.57 -12.35 -28.53
C GLY A 546 -13.03 -11.30 -29.53
N ARG A 547 -12.38 -10.24 -29.05
CA ARG A 547 -12.15 -8.99 -29.82
C ARG A 547 -11.00 -9.02 -30.88
N GLN A 548 -10.50 -10.18 -31.31
CA GLN A 548 -9.37 -10.27 -32.26
C GLN A 548 -9.72 -10.75 -33.68
N GLN A 549 -10.99 -11.00 -34.02
CA GLN A 549 -11.42 -11.31 -35.39
C GLN A 549 -12.71 -10.59 -35.82
N GLU A 550 -12.76 -9.26 -35.67
CA GLU A 550 -13.93 -8.46 -36.12
C GLU A 550 -13.54 -7.10 -36.73
N GLY A 551 -12.31 -6.98 -37.23
CA GLY A 551 -11.82 -5.74 -37.85
C GLY A 551 -12.27 -5.50 -39.30
N GLN A 552 -13.00 -6.43 -39.93
CA GLN A 552 -13.26 -6.36 -41.37
C GLN A 552 -14.50 -7.14 -41.88
N ARG A 553 -15.66 -6.93 -41.24
CA ARG A 553 -17.00 -7.12 -41.82
C ARG A 553 -18.01 -6.26 -41.06
N ASP A 554 -19.12 -5.95 -41.73
CA ASP A 554 -20.30 -5.24 -41.20
C ASP A 554 -20.23 -3.71 -41.02
N ALA A 555 -19.74 -3.03 -42.07
CA ALA A 555 -20.06 -1.63 -42.32
C ALA A 555 -21.51 -1.40 -42.81
N ASN A 556 -22.39 -2.42 -42.80
CA ASN A 556 -23.71 -2.32 -43.44
C ASN A 556 -24.81 -3.27 -42.90
N ALA A 557 -24.88 -3.54 -41.58
CA ALA A 557 -26.02 -4.28 -40.99
C ALA A 557 -26.22 -4.12 -39.47
N ALA A 558 -26.67 -2.95 -38.97
CA ALA A 558 -27.50 -2.87 -37.74
C ALA A 558 -28.04 -1.44 -37.50
N LYS A 559 -29.36 -1.30 -37.34
CA LYS A 559 -29.92 -0.19 -36.54
C LYS A 559 -29.84 -0.59 -35.06
N GLY A 560 -28.66 -0.48 -34.48
CA GLY A 560 -28.48 -0.63 -33.03
C GLY A 560 -29.29 0.42 -32.28
N ALA A 561 -29.72 0.11 -31.05
CA ALA A 561 -30.34 1.10 -30.19
C ALA A 561 -29.32 2.22 -29.90
N ALA A 562 -29.70 3.48 -30.14
CA ALA A 562 -28.86 4.61 -29.82
C ALA A 562 -28.59 4.66 -28.32
N VAL A 563 -27.32 4.72 -27.93
CA VAL A 563 -26.89 4.75 -26.52
C VAL A 563 -27.19 6.14 -25.96
N THR A 564 -27.96 6.21 -24.87
CA THR A 564 -28.43 7.50 -24.33
C THR A 564 -27.39 8.22 -23.46
N TRP A 565 -26.52 7.46 -22.79
CA TRP A 565 -25.59 8.00 -21.80
C TRP A 565 -24.14 7.88 -22.26
N GLN A 566 -23.39 8.97 -22.15
CA GLN A 566 -21.98 9.04 -22.52
C GLN A 566 -21.09 8.56 -21.37
N ILE A 567 -19.82 8.29 -21.68
CA ILE A 567 -18.81 8.03 -20.66
C ILE A 567 -18.56 9.28 -19.82
N GLY A 568 -18.39 9.05 -18.52
CA GLY A 568 -18.30 10.11 -17.52
C GLY A 568 -19.64 10.64 -17.02
N THR A 569 -20.78 10.14 -17.51
CA THR A 569 -22.09 10.42 -16.91
C THR A 569 -22.12 9.94 -15.46
N TYR A 570 -22.28 10.90 -14.54
CA TYR A 570 -22.59 10.64 -13.13
C TYR A 570 -24.10 10.38 -12.99
N PHE A 571 -24.47 9.40 -12.17
CA PHE A 571 -25.86 8.96 -12.04
C PHE A 571 -26.17 8.36 -10.67
N ARG A 572 -27.46 8.23 -10.36
CA ARG A 572 -27.98 7.38 -9.28
C ARG A 572 -28.78 6.23 -9.86
N HIS A 573 -28.62 5.03 -9.29
CA HIS A 573 -29.39 3.87 -9.71
C HIS A 573 -30.85 3.99 -9.25
N LYS A 574 -31.82 3.90 -10.17
CA LYS A 574 -33.26 4.12 -9.87
C LYS A 574 -33.80 3.21 -8.77
N ARG A 575 -33.50 1.90 -8.84
CA ARG A 575 -33.89 0.89 -7.83
C ARG A 575 -33.05 0.98 -6.54
N TYR A 576 -31.75 0.75 -6.63
CA TYR A 576 -30.85 0.59 -5.48
C TYR A 576 -30.26 1.89 -4.89
N ARG A 577 -30.53 3.05 -5.50
CA ARG A 577 -30.19 4.41 -5.01
C ARG A 577 -28.71 4.78 -4.81
N TYR A 578 -27.78 3.82 -4.92
CA TYR A 578 -26.34 4.10 -4.98
C TYR A 578 -25.97 5.03 -6.14
N ALA A 579 -24.85 5.72 -6.02
CA ALA A 579 -24.32 6.63 -7.03
C ALA A 579 -23.17 5.98 -7.81
N GLY A 580 -22.95 6.39 -9.07
CA GLY A 580 -21.89 5.81 -9.90
C GLY A 580 -21.55 6.64 -11.14
N ILE A 581 -20.50 6.21 -11.85
CA ILE A 581 -20.03 6.82 -13.11
C ILE A 581 -20.02 5.76 -14.21
N VAL A 582 -20.54 6.12 -15.39
CA VAL A 582 -20.41 5.31 -16.62
C VAL A 582 -18.95 5.32 -17.09
N ILE A 583 -18.31 4.14 -17.16
CA ILE A 583 -16.94 3.95 -17.66
C ILE A 583 -16.87 3.18 -18.99
N GLY A 584 -17.98 2.64 -19.46
CA GLY A 584 -18.12 1.96 -20.75
C GLY A 584 -19.55 1.50 -21.00
N TRP A 585 -19.85 1.04 -22.20
CA TRP A 585 -21.19 0.58 -22.59
C TRP A 585 -21.15 -0.49 -23.67
N ASP A 586 -22.26 -1.25 -23.74
CA ASP A 586 -22.56 -2.24 -24.76
C ASP A 586 -23.99 -1.97 -25.28
N THR A 587 -24.23 -2.07 -26.60
CA THR A 587 -25.54 -1.75 -27.22
C THR A 587 -26.66 -2.72 -26.87
N SER A 588 -26.30 -3.88 -26.30
CA SER A 588 -27.18 -4.93 -25.79
C SER A 588 -26.48 -5.67 -24.65
N CYS A 589 -27.19 -6.48 -23.87
CA CYS A 589 -26.59 -7.25 -22.79
C CYS A 589 -25.57 -8.29 -23.30
N GLY A 590 -24.26 -8.03 -23.12
CA GLY A 590 -23.17 -8.97 -23.42
C GLY A 590 -22.78 -9.91 -22.27
N ALA A 591 -23.59 -10.03 -21.22
CA ALA A 591 -23.32 -10.91 -20.08
C ALA A 591 -23.64 -12.38 -20.39
N GLU A 592 -22.96 -13.30 -19.67
CA GLU A 592 -23.18 -14.75 -19.81
C GLU A 592 -24.62 -15.14 -19.42
N PRO A 593 -25.22 -16.18 -20.04
CA PRO A 593 -26.62 -16.56 -19.80
C PRO A 593 -26.98 -16.81 -18.33
N ALA A 594 -26.07 -17.41 -17.55
CA ALA A 594 -26.28 -17.65 -16.12
C ALA A 594 -26.42 -16.35 -15.32
N TRP A 595 -25.67 -15.31 -15.68
CA TRP A 595 -25.77 -13.99 -15.05
C TRP A 595 -27.07 -13.27 -15.44
N ILE A 596 -27.47 -13.39 -16.72
CA ILE A 596 -28.75 -12.88 -17.23
C ILE A 596 -29.94 -13.48 -16.46
N GLU A 597 -29.91 -14.79 -16.19
CA GLU A 597 -30.92 -15.48 -15.39
C GLU A 597 -30.87 -15.06 -13.91
N GLN A 598 -29.70 -15.08 -13.28
CA GLN A 598 -29.48 -14.70 -11.87
C GLN A 598 -29.96 -13.27 -11.59
N MET A 599 -29.65 -12.32 -12.47
CA MET A 599 -30.03 -10.91 -12.37
C MET A 599 -31.41 -10.60 -12.96
N ARG A 600 -32.11 -11.61 -13.51
CA ARG A 600 -33.43 -11.50 -14.13
C ARG A 600 -33.53 -10.39 -15.18
N VAL A 601 -32.53 -10.34 -16.06
CA VAL A 601 -32.44 -9.32 -17.11
C VAL A 601 -33.62 -9.37 -18.08
N ASP A 602 -34.22 -10.55 -18.29
CA ASP A 602 -35.39 -10.69 -19.17
C ASP A 602 -36.70 -10.21 -18.54
N ASP A 603 -36.77 -10.14 -17.20
CA ASP A 603 -37.92 -9.57 -16.46
C ASP A 603 -37.91 -8.02 -16.50
N LEU A 604 -36.83 -7.40 -17.01
CA LEU A 604 -36.73 -5.96 -17.14
C LEU A 604 -37.67 -5.44 -18.25
N PRO A 605 -38.33 -4.28 -18.08
CA PRO A 605 -39.25 -3.72 -19.08
C PRO A 605 -38.71 -3.57 -20.51
N ARG A 606 -37.38 -3.41 -20.69
CA ARG A 606 -36.73 -3.39 -22.01
C ARG A 606 -35.81 -4.61 -22.26
N GLY A 607 -35.78 -5.57 -21.34
CA GLY A 607 -35.06 -6.83 -21.45
C GLY A 607 -33.56 -6.70 -21.72
N ARG A 608 -32.99 -7.75 -22.33
CA ARG A 608 -31.58 -7.83 -22.76
C ARG A 608 -31.21 -6.99 -24.00
N HIS A 609 -32.19 -6.42 -24.71
CA HIS A 609 -31.99 -5.74 -26.00
C HIS A 609 -31.79 -4.21 -25.89
N GLN A 610 -31.87 -3.64 -24.68
CA GLN A 610 -31.47 -2.27 -24.42
C GLN A 610 -29.94 -2.15 -24.22
N PRO A 611 -29.36 -0.94 -24.29
CA PRO A 611 -27.98 -0.71 -23.89
C PRO A 611 -27.73 -1.05 -22.41
N PHE A 612 -26.53 -1.54 -22.12
CA PHE A 612 -26.03 -1.78 -20.77
C PHE A 612 -24.72 -1.03 -20.57
N PHE A 613 -24.46 -0.66 -19.32
CA PHE A 613 -23.35 0.20 -18.95
C PHE A 613 -22.45 -0.49 -17.93
N ASN A 614 -21.15 -0.47 -18.21
CA ASN A 614 -20.11 -0.76 -17.26
C ASN A 614 -19.91 0.50 -16.40
N VAL A 615 -20.11 0.39 -15.09
CA VAL A 615 -20.06 1.53 -14.16
C VAL A 615 -19.12 1.25 -12.99
N VAL A 616 -18.53 2.30 -12.43
CA VAL A 616 -17.93 2.27 -11.10
C VAL A 616 -18.89 2.93 -10.11
N ALA A 617 -19.20 2.24 -9.01
CA ALA A 617 -20.08 2.74 -7.95
C ALA A 617 -19.30 3.51 -6.87
N ASP A 618 -20.04 4.18 -5.99
CA ASP A 618 -19.55 4.94 -4.83
C ASP A 618 -18.79 4.08 -3.79
N ASP A 619 -19.09 2.79 -3.71
CA ASP A 619 -18.34 1.77 -2.96
C ASP A 619 -17.09 1.23 -3.70
N LYS A 620 -16.70 1.86 -4.82
CA LYS A 620 -15.62 1.46 -5.75
C LYS A 620 -15.88 0.16 -6.55
N SER A 621 -17.00 -0.53 -6.35
CA SER A 621 -17.28 -1.77 -7.09
C SER A 621 -17.58 -1.51 -8.58
N LEU A 622 -17.19 -2.45 -9.43
CA LEU A 622 -17.61 -2.47 -10.83
C LEU A 622 -18.97 -3.16 -10.95
N ARG A 623 -19.89 -2.57 -11.72
CA ARG A 623 -21.25 -3.09 -11.90
C ARG A 623 -21.67 -2.98 -13.36
N TYR A 624 -22.60 -3.85 -13.77
CA TYR A 624 -23.16 -3.87 -15.12
C TYR A 624 -24.65 -3.53 -15.04
N VAL A 625 -25.06 -2.42 -15.65
CA VAL A 625 -26.34 -1.73 -15.36
C VAL A 625 -27.12 -1.47 -16.64
N ALA A 626 -28.38 -1.92 -16.70
CA ALA A 626 -29.30 -1.64 -17.79
C ALA A 626 -29.61 -0.13 -17.92
N GLU A 627 -29.70 0.40 -19.14
CA GLU A 627 -29.99 1.82 -19.42
C GLU A 627 -31.20 2.35 -18.64
N GLU A 628 -32.28 1.56 -18.56
CA GLU A 628 -33.50 1.99 -17.86
C GLU A 628 -33.33 2.19 -16.36
N ASN A 629 -32.27 1.66 -15.74
CA ASN A 629 -31.96 1.85 -14.32
C ASN A 629 -31.08 3.07 -14.01
N ILE A 630 -30.55 3.75 -15.03
CA ILE A 630 -29.72 4.94 -14.88
C ILE A 630 -30.59 6.20 -14.79
N LEU A 631 -30.37 7.01 -13.75
CA LEU A 631 -30.91 8.36 -13.60
C LEU A 631 -29.73 9.33 -13.44
N PRO A 632 -29.39 10.15 -14.46
CA PRO A 632 -28.30 11.11 -14.37
C PRO A 632 -28.43 12.05 -13.16
N ASP A 633 -27.30 12.37 -12.56
CA ASP A 633 -27.16 13.36 -11.50
C ASP A 633 -26.08 14.35 -11.94
N HIS A 634 -26.33 15.64 -11.76
CA HIS A 634 -25.41 16.72 -12.14
C HIS A 634 -24.84 17.44 -10.91
N SER A 635 -25.21 17.01 -9.70
CA SER A 635 -24.59 17.49 -8.47
C SER A 635 -23.15 16.98 -8.37
N ARG A 636 -22.29 17.73 -7.67
CA ARG A 636 -20.89 17.35 -7.47
C ARG A 636 -20.79 16.00 -6.74
N PRO A 637 -20.08 14.99 -7.27
CA PRO A 637 -19.98 13.68 -6.64
C PRO A 637 -19.26 13.69 -5.29
N GLY A 638 -19.58 12.68 -4.45
CA GLY A 638 -18.97 12.53 -3.13
C GLY A 638 -17.47 12.16 -3.18
N PRO A 639 -16.73 12.34 -2.07
CA PRO A 639 -15.27 12.17 -2.04
C PRO A 639 -14.77 10.79 -2.49
N ALA A 640 -15.48 9.71 -2.14
CA ALA A 640 -15.11 8.35 -2.54
C ALA A 640 -15.13 8.17 -4.07
N LEU A 641 -16.21 8.63 -4.71
CA LEU A 641 -16.37 8.57 -6.16
C LEU A 641 -15.36 9.48 -6.87
N MET A 642 -15.15 10.70 -6.35
CA MET A 642 -14.12 11.62 -6.86
C MET A 642 -12.70 11.02 -6.78
N GLY A 643 -12.39 10.28 -5.71
CA GLY A 643 -11.11 9.58 -5.55
C GLY A 643 -10.89 8.49 -6.59
N ILE A 644 -11.84 7.56 -6.76
CA ILE A 644 -11.71 6.45 -7.73
C ILE A 644 -11.86 6.92 -9.19
N ALA A 645 -12.55 8.03 -9.45
CA ALA A 645 -12.73 8.59 -10.78
C ALA A 645 -11.41 8.86 -11.51
N GLY A 646 -10.34 9.24 -10.80
CA GLY A 646 -9.03 9.49 -11.40
C GLY A 646 -8.41 8.29 -12.14
N ARG A 647 -8.84 7.06 -11.85
CA ARG A 647 -8.46 5.86 -12.62
C ARG A 647 -8.89 5.93 -14.10
N TYR A 648 -9.98 6.66 -14.38
CA TYR A 648 -10.69 6.68 -15.66
C TYR A 648 -10.83 8.09 -16.27
N PHE A 649 -10.83 9.13 -15.44
CA PHE A 649 -11.21 10.50 -15.79
C PHE A 649 -10.14 11.52 -15.42
N LYS A 650 -10.04 12.57 -16.23
CA LYS A 650 -9.12 13.70 -16.03
C LYS A 650 -9.59 14.66 -14.95
N ARG A 651 -10.85 15.12 -15.05
CA ARG A 651 -11.46 16.10 -14.15
C ARG A 651 -12.97 15.95 -14.08
N TRP A 652 -13.58 16.55 -13.07
CA TRP A 652 -15.02 16.85 -13.07
C TRP A 652 -15.27 18.14 -13.85
N ASP A 653 -16.37 18.19 -14.62
CA ASP A 653 -16.83 19.42 -15.27
C ASP A 653 -18.09 19.94 -14.58
N GLU A 654 -17.92 20.95 -13.73
CA GLU A 654 -19.02 21.61 -12.99
C GLU A 654 -20.05 22.26 -13.94
N THR A 655 -19.69 22.58 -15.19
CA THR A 655 -20.62 23.24 -16.13
C THR A 655 -21.51 22.23 -16.86
N GLN A 656 -20.99 21.04 -17.13
CA GLN A 656 -21.71 19.95 -17.80
C GLN A 656 -22.29 18.92 -16.82
N GLY A 657 -21.88 18.95 -15.54
CA GLY A 657 -22.28 17.98 -14.54
C GLY A 657 -21.87 16.55 -14.92
N LYS A 658 -20.66 16.38 -15.49
CA LYS A 658 -20.11 15.08 -15.90
C LYS A 658 -18.58 15.02 -15.74
N PHE A 659 -18.03 13.82 -15.71
CA PHE A 659 -16.59 13.61 -15.74
C PHE A 659 -16.03 13.71 -17.16
N VAL A 660 -14.83 14.29 -17.29
CA VAL A 660 -14.10 14.36 -18.56
C VAL A 660 -13.22 13.13 -18.69
N SER A 661 -13.47 12.30 -19.71
CA SER A 661 -12.71 11.07 -20.00
C SER A 661 -11.20 11.33 -20.08
N ASN A 662 -10.41 10.44 -19.49
CA ASN A 662 -8.96 10.37 -19.74
C ASN A 662 -8.64 9.69 -21.08
N LEU A 663 -9.65 9.14 -21.75
CA LEU A 663 -9.55 8.35 -22.97
C LEU A 663 -10.31 9.07 -24.08
N ARG A 664 -9.59 9.65 -25.05
CA ARG A 664 -10.15 10.05 -26.36
C ARG A 664 -10.11 8.92 -27.39
N ASP A 665 -9.58 7.75 -27.00
CA ASP A 665 -9.10 6.71 -27.90
C ASP A 665 -10.00 5.45 -27.95
N GLU A 666 -10.84 5.24 -26.93
CA GLU A 666 -11.64 4.01 -26.83
C GLU A 666 -13.07 4.16 -27.36
N TYR A 667 -13.62 5.38 -27.28
CA TYR A 667 -15.00 5.72 -27.66
C TYR A 667 -14.97 7.00 -28.54
N PRO A 668 -14.77 6.87 -29.87
CA PRO A 668 -14.56 8.01 -30.76
C PRO A 668 -15.81 8.85 -31.07
N ASP A 669 -16.98 8.35 -30.66
CA ASP A 669 -18.29 8.97 -30.82
C ASP A 669 -18.69 9.88 -29.61
N ASP A 670 -17.88 9.92 -28.54
CA ASP A 670 -18.07 10.71 -27.32
C ASP A 670 -17.22 12.00 -27.24
#